data_AF-A0A6P6AQ96-F1
#
_entry.id   AF-A0A6P6AQ96-F1
#
_cell.length_a   1.000
_cell.length_b   1.000
_cell.length_c   1.000
_cell.angle_alpha   90.00
_cell.angle_beta   90.00
_cell.angle_gamma   90.00
#
_symmetry.space_group_name_H-M   'P 1'
#
loop_
_entity.id
_entity.type
_entity.pdbx_description
1 polymer ?
#
loop_
_entity_poly.entity_id
_entity_poly.type
_entity_poly.pdbx_seq_one_letter_code
_entity_poly.pdbx_strand_id
1 'polypeptide(L)'
;MVRSKAPSKKQQKKGIDFKKIKRKLGRKLPPPKNATNTEIKSKAIVLPEQSVATNKEGLAVSKKGLTLKELLQQTSHHNAKVRRDALMGIKDLVLKHPTELRLHRYAVIEKLRERISDDDKVVREALYQLFKSEIIPGCAEDNQGPYISLMMTYIFNAMTNLAIDIRLMAFKFFDLVVQFYPPCFSLYAEKILQSYEDILRKNQFYLEDKGKLKSTLSGLVRCLSLLPSKKPEPEKNISGDRIIHAFEPDAPTENAGFSVIIKKLKELVLVLINCFQDFIPLLNSMPQLDAPSFDCILSILQSIDIALRFFIYVSHEETPESKSLLGRVDQTLSLGLLKKLLGVFPLYPKHHLSVKEDDRYFILNIVITEIFLHFHEWICPSADVFEKFLEFIENALLGKICSSTRSGKATWEKHVPSLLPFIPKLVSEVTTGWQSCLLEAFTQTFKDCNPESSLKLACLSVIEEMLIPRGDMNYTEASNTVVLDYQTIWIRELPLLLILIGDKQPSSSQVVLRLLLRLGQFASSSSFLLWEYENTQFALSEFYSTCQEGNIYYGPFMKLPRDSQELSICCLYYFSNLSTPLLKSIASCCFCPELEPFVFFRIIEVLHATYKAGHIQIADHISFFMTLLSCFKVFPENIYPVIESDVKVSNCGTLKSITSIVCSCLSQMGDSSVVFQIIEKAILDLILLEPPLDNACAMLRVLIVLDSKPTRLSEQSITALSNFLPGYLMDVVLSSELKMTLEERHRFQCSFEQLKMVSSTSPVG
;
A
#
# COMPACT_ATOMS: atom_id res chain seq x y z
N MET A 1 65.99 -23.69 65.59
CA MET A 1 65.32 -25.00 65.72
C MET A 1 65.60 -25.55 67.12
N VAL A 2 64.68 -25.44 68.08
CA VAL A 2 64.75 -26.18 69.36
C VAL A 2 63.33 -26.57 69.78
N ARG A 3 63.09 -27.88 69.89
CA ARG A 3 61.84 -28.53 70.32
C ARG A 3 61.69 -28.47 71.84
N SER A 4 60.47 -28.24 72.32
CA SER A 4 60.06 -28.43 73.72
C SER A 4 59.06 -29.60 73.86
N LYS A 5 59.37 -30.54 74.74
CA LYS A 5 58.46 -31.50 75.42
C LYS A 5 59.02 -31.63 76.85
N ALA A 6 58.30 -31.71 77.96
CA ALA A 6 56.89 -31.57 78.36
C ALA A 6 56.93 -31.41 79.91
N PRO A 7 55.94 -30.82 80.61
CA PRO A 7 55.88 -30.90 82.06
C PRO A 7 54.95 -32.01 82.56
N SER A 8 55.43 -32.72 83.58
CA SER A 8 54.76 -33.75 84.36
C SER A 8 53.71 -33.18 85.32
N LYS A 9 52.65 -33.96 85.54
CA LYS A 9 51.48 -33.65 86.40
C LYS A 9 51.89 -33.43 87.87
N LYS A 10 51.52 -32.26 88.44
CA LYS A 10 51.43 -32.05 89.91
C LYS A 10 50.12 -32.64 90.44
N GLN A 11 50.21 -33.57 91.40
CA GLN A 11 49.08 -34.09 92.17
C GLN A 11 48.44 -32.97 93.01
N GLN A 12 47.15 -32.70 92.77
CA GLN A 12 46.36 -31.77 93.57
C GLN A 12 45.86 -32.43 94.85
N LYS A 13 45.95 -31.67 95.94
CA LYS A 13 45.42 -31.95 97.28
C LYS A 13 43.95 -32.41 97.21
N LYS A 14 43.60 -33.48 97.93
CA LYS A 14 42.23 -33.95 98.17
C LYS A 14 41.32 -32.75 98.45
N GLY A 15 40.39 -32.50 97.53
CA GLY A 15 39.49 -31.36 97.57
C GLY A 15 38.44 -31.53 98.66
N ILE A 16 38.16 -30.46 99.38
CA ILE A 16 37.00 -30.36 100.29
C ILE A 16 35.72 -30.51 99.44
N ASP A 17 34.92 -31.54 99.69
CA ASP A 17 33.73 -31.89 98.88
C ASP A 17 32.64 -30.81 98.90
N PHE A 18 32.58 -29.99 99.95
CA PHE A 18 31.61 -28.89 100.06
C PHE A 18 32.29 -27.54 100.26
N LYS A 19 32.59 -26.85 99.15
CA LYS A 19 32.89 -25.42 99.18
C LYS A 19 31.59 -24.62 99.31
N LYS A 20 31.44 -23.82 100.37
CA LYS A 20 30.41 -22.78 100.50
C LYS A 20 30.94 -21.50 99.83
N ILE A 21 30.24 -20.99 98.83
CA ILE A 21 30.58 -19.73 98.15
C ILE A 21 30.30 -18.58 99.14
N LYS A 22 31.28 -17.67 99.34
CA LYS A 22 31.09 -16.49 100.22
C LYS A 22 29.98 -15.60 99.67
N ARG A 23 29.05 -15.21 100.54
CA ARG A 23 27.86 -14.39 100.25
C ARG A 23 28.30 -12.99 99.76
N LYS A 24 27.75 -12.51 98.64
CA LYS A 24 27.81 -11.09 98.27
C LYS A 24 26.44 -10.47 98.59
N LEU A 25 26.42 -9.47 99.47
CA LEU A 25 25.22 -8.72 99.85
C LEU A 25 24.57 -8.09 98.61
N GLY A 26 23.24 -8.20 98.49
CA GLY A 26 22.45 -7.60 97.39
C GLY A 26 22.15 -8.51 96.17
N ARG A 27 22.65 -9.75 96.10
CA ARG A 27 22.27 -10.72 95.04
C ARG A 27 21.29 -11.77 95.56
N LYS A 28 20.30 -12.15 94.73
CA LYS A 28 19.33 -13.23 95.06
C LYS A 28 20.08 -14.50 95.47
N LEU A 29 19.60 -15.15 96.54
CA LEU A 29 20.19 -16.38 97.06
C LEU A 29 20.19 -17.44 95.94
N PRO A 30 21.33 -18.10 95.65
CA PRO A 30 21.31 -19.24 94.75
C PRO A 30 20.44 -20.36 95.35
N PRO A 31 19.73 -21.14 94.50
CA PRO A 31 18.94 -22.28 94.95
C PRO A 31 19.79 -23.23 95.83
N PRO A 32 19.17 -23.92 96.80
CA PRO A 32 19.90 -24.86 97.64
C PRO A 32 20.53 -25.97 96.79
N LYS A 33 21.67 -26.55 97.23
CA LYS A 33 22.47 -27.47 96.40
C LYS A 33 21.75 -28.74 95.94
N ASN A 34 20.62 -29.06 96.56
CA ASN A 34 19.73 -30.17 96.23
C ASN A 34 18.54 -29.75 95.34
N ALA A 35 18.48 -28.50 94.87
CA ALA A 35 17.44 -28.04 93.97
C ALA A 35 17.71 -28.55 92.54
N THR A 36 16.84 -29.43 92.07
CA THR A 36 16.82 -29.87 90.68
C THR A 36 16.33 -28.71 89.81
N ASN A 37 17.16 -28.24 88.87
CA ASN A 37 16.73 -27.24 87.90
C ASN A 37 15.80 -27.91 86.86
N THR A 38 14.53 -27.54 86.84
CA THR A 38 13.52 -28.04 85.91
C THR A 38 13.41 -27.22 84.63
N GLU A 39 14.26 -26.20 84.43
CA GLU A 39 14.29 -25.44 83.17
C GLU A 39 14.97 -26.25 82.06
N ILE A 40 14.15 -27.01 81.32
CA ILE A 40 14.57 -27.70 80.11
C ILE A 40 14.34 -26.76 78.92
N LYS A 41 15.41 -26.44 78.16
CA LYS A 41 15.32 -25.70 76.90
C LYS A 41 15.45 -26.65 75.73
N SER A 42 14.34 -27.01 75.10
CA SER A 42 14.31 -27.75 73.84
C SER A 42 14.14 -26.80 72.66
N LYS A 43 14.94 -26.95 71.61
CA LYS A 43 14.73 -26.30 70.31
C LYS A 43 14.27 -27.36 69.30
N ALA A 44 13.24 -27.04 68.52
CA ALA A 44 12.79 -27.91 67.44
C ALA A 44 13.84 -27.97 66.33
N ILE A 45 14.08 -29.17 65.79
CA ILE A 45 14.87 -29.34 64.57
C ILE A 45 13.92 -29.06 63.40
N VAL A 46 14.15 -27.96 62.69
CA VAL A 46 13.42 -27.63 61.46
C VAL A 46 14.23 -28.17 60.29
N LEU A 47 13.76 -29.28 59.69
CA LEU A 47 14.34 -29.81 58.47
C LEU A 47 13.79 -29.01 57.27
N PRO A 48 14.63 -28.65 56.28
CA PRO A 48 14.14 -28.03 55.06
C PRO A 48 13.26 -29.01 54.28
N GLU A 49 12.09 -28.55 53.84
CA GLU A 49 11.15 -29.33 53.06
C GLU A 49 11.76 -29.70 51.69
N GLN A 50 11.72 -30.99 51.35
CA GLN A 50 12.12 -31.48 50.04
C GLN A 50 10.90 -31.49 49.10
N SER A 51 11.07 -31.04 47.85
CA SER A 51 9.99 -30.86 46.83
C SER A 51 9.14 -32.12 46.54
N VAL A 52 9.59 -33.30 46.99
CA VAL A 52 8.85 -34.57 46.89
C VAL A 52 7.72 -34.66 47.93
N ALA A 53 7.83 -33.92 49.04
CA ALA A 53 6.87 -33.94 50.14
C ALA A 53 5.77 -32.87 50.03
N THR A 54 5.90 -31.91 49.11
CA THR A 54 4.87 -30.88 48.85
C THR A 54 3.76 -31.45 47.99
N ASN A 55 2.51 -31.40 48.47
CA ASN A 55 1.36 -31.82 47.67
C ASN A 55 1.18 -30.85 46.48
N LYS A 56 1.35 -31.35 45.25
CA LYS A 56 1.25 -30.58 43.99
C LYS A 56 -0.08 -30.78 43.27
N GLU A 57 -1.05 -31.44 43.91
CA GLU A 57 -2.40 -31.63 43.36
C GLU A 57 -3.06 -30.26 43.08
N GLY A 58 -3.49 -30.06 41.83
CA GLY A 58 -4.12 -28.82 41.37
C GLY A 58 -3.17 -27.70 40.92
N LEU A 59 -1.85 -27.84 41.08
CA LEU A 59 -0.86 -26.87 40.60
C LEU A 59 -0.41 -27.15 39.17
N ALA A 60 -0.21 -26.09 38.39
CA ALA A 60 0.38 -26.21 37.06
C ALA A 60 1.85 -26.65 37.13
N VAL A 61 2.16 -27.75 36.46
CA VAL A 61 3.50 -28.36 36.47
C VAL A 61 3.99 -28.67 35.06
N SER A 62 5.30 -28.54 34.87
CA SER A 62 5.99 -28.97 33.65
C SER A 62 6.00 -30.49 33.51
N LYS A 63 6.48 -31.00 32.36
CA LYS A 63 6.65 -32.45 32.10
C LYS A 63 7.50 -33.17 33.16
N LYS A 64 8.39 -32.45 33.85
CA LYS A 64 9.25 -32.99 34.93
C LYS A 64 8.64 -32.80 36.33
N GLY A 65 7.37 -32.40 36.45
CA GLY A 65 6.70 -32.21 37.74
C GLY A 65 7.16 -30.98 38.54
N LEU A 66 7.81 -30.02 37.86
CA LEU A 66 8.27 -28.77 38.47
C LEU A 66 7.27 -27.64 38.23
N THR A 67 7.00 -26.87 39.29
CA THR A 67 6.16 -25.66 39.26
C THR A 67 6.90 -24.48 38.62
N LEU A 68 6.17 -23.44 38.22
CA LEU A 68 6.76 -22.23 37.64
C LEU A 68 7.80 -21.58 38.58
N LYS A 69 7.52 -21.51 39.88
CA LYS A 69 8.44 -20.95 40.90
C LYS A 69 9.75 -21.73 40.98
N GLU A 70 9.67 -23.07 41.00
CA GLU A 70 10.85 -23.95 41.04
C GLU A 70 11.70 -23.77 39.77
N LEU A 71 11.05 -23.70 38.61
CA LEU A 71 11.72 -23.49 37.33
C LEU A 71 12.41 -22.12 37.25
N LEU A 72 11.71 -21.04 37.63
CA LEU A 72 12.29 -19.69 37.68
C LEU A 72 13.52 -19.63 38.59
N GLN A 73 13.50 -20.32 39.74
CA GLN A 73 14.67 -20.41 40.62
C GLN A 73 15.84 -21.16 39.97
N GLN A 74 15.56 -22.24 39.23
CA GLN A 74 16.60 -23.02 38.52
C GLN A 74 17.25 -22.22 37.38
N THR A 75 16.61 -21.18 36.85
CA THR A 75 17.25 -20.32 35.84
C THR A 75 18.47 -19.57 36.37
N SER A 76 18.63 -19.39 37.68
CA SER A 76 19.81 -18.76 38.29
C SER A 76 20.88 -19.75 38.74
N HIS A 77 20.76 -21.03 38.39
CA HIS A 77 21.70 -22.06 38.82
C HIS A 77 23.09 -21.87 38.17
N HIS A 78 24.17 -22.21 38.88
CA HIS A 78 25.55 -22.03 38.38
C HIS A 78 25.85 -22.89 37.13
N ASN A 79 25.23 -24.07 37.02
CA ASN A 79 25.37 -24.96 35.86
C ASN A 79 24.46 -24.55 34.69
N ALA A 80 25.06 -24.26 33.52
CA ALA A 80 24.36 -23.86 32.30
C ALA A 80 23.33 -24.87 31.78
N LYS A 81 23.60 -26.18 31.90
CA LYS A 81 22.65 -27.23 31.49
C LYS A 81 21.37 -27.17 32.31
N VAL A 82 21.48 -26.93 33.62
CA VAL A 82 20.34 -26.77 34.52
C VAL A 82 19.55 -25.52 34.16
N ARG A 83 20.23 -24.39 33.90
CA ARG A 83 19.56 -23.14 33.46
C ARG A 83 18.78 -23.36 32.17
N ARG A 84 19.40 -23.96 31.15
CA ARG A 84 18.76 -24.26 29.87
C ARG A 84 17.56 -25.19 30.01
N ASP A 85 17.72 -26.29 30.77
CA ASP A 85 16.63 -27.25 31.00
C ASP A 85 15.47 -26.61 31.78
N ALA A 86 15.76 -25.65 32.67
CA ALA A 86 14.74 -24.86 33.34
C ALA A 86 13.97 -23.97 32.35
N LEU A 87 14.66 -23.28 31.42
CA LEU A 87 14.01 -22.49 30.36
C LEU A 87 13.10 -23.35 29.47
N MET A 88 13.56 -24.55 29.09
CA MET A 88 12.73 -25.50 28.34
C MET A 88 11.54 -26.01 29.17
N GLY A 89 11.73 -26.21 30.47
CA GLY A 89 10.65 -26.56 31.39
C GLY A 89 9.60 -25.45 31.53
N ILE A 90 10.01 -24.18 31.52
CA ILE A 90 9.10 -23.02 31.49
C ILE A 90 8.32 -23.01 30.17
N LYS A 91 9.00 -23.22 29.04
CA LYS A 91 8.35 -23.33 27.72
C LYS A 91 7.24 -24.39 27.74
N ASP A 92 7.56 -25.60 28.18
CA ASP A 92 6.61 -26.71 28.26
C ASP A 92 5.43 -26.40 29.20
N LEU A 93 5.68 -25.73 30.34
CA LEU A 93 4.66 -25.38 31.32
C LEU A 93 3.69 -24.34 30.75
N VAL A 94 4.20 -23.29 30.10
CA VAL A 94 3.38 -22.22 29.49
C VAL A 94 2.51 -22.77 28.36
N LEU A 95 3.05 -23.64 27.51
CA LEU A 95 2.29 -24.28 26.43
C LEU A 95 1.13 -25.14 26.97
N LYS A 96 1.35 -25.83 28.09
CA LYS A 96 0.32 -26.68 28.72
C LYS A 96 -0.69 -25.88 29.54
N HIS A 97 -0.25 -24.78 30.15
CA HIS A 97 -1.06 -23.94 31.04
C HIS A 97 -0.87 -22.44 30.71
N PRO A 98 -1.45 -21.93 29.60
CA PRO A 98 -1.23 -20.54 29.17
C PRO A 98 -1.70 -19.48 30.18
N THR A 99 -2.69 -19.82 31.01
CA THR A 99 -3.23 -18.96 32.07
C THR A 99 -2.20 -18.62 33.14
N GLU A 100 -1.27 -19.53 33.44
CA GLU A 100 -0.19 -19.31 34.42
C GLU A 100 0.74 -18.18 33.99
N LEU A 101 1.06 -18.09 32.70
CA LEU A 101 1.87 -16.99 32.18
C LEU A 101 1.13 -15.67 32.35
N ARG A 102 -0.17 -15.62 32.05
CA ARG A 102 -0.99 -14.39 32.22
C ARG A 102 -1.01 -13.91 33.68
N LEU A 103 -1.10 -14.84 34.64
CA LEU A 103 -1.12 -14.54 36.08
C LEU A 103 0.25 -14.09 36.62
N HIS A 104 1.35 -14.65 36.11
CA HIS A 104 2.70 -14.47 36.67
C HIS A 104 3.70 -13.76 35.75
N ARG A 105 3.24 -13.17 34.64
CA ARG A 105 4.07 -12.50 33.61
C ARG A 105 5.14 -11.55 34.15
N TYR A 106 4.81 -10.68 35.11
CA TYR A 106 5.78 -9.74 35.66
C TYR A 106 6.94 -10.46 36.34
N ALA A 107 6.64 -11.44 37.19
CA ALA A 107 7.65 -12.24 37.88
C ALA A 107 8.49 -13.08 36.90
N VAL A 108 7.85 -13.61 35.85
CA VAL A 108 8.54 -14.35 34.79
C VAL A 108 9.51 -13.43 34.04
N ILE A 109 9.06 -12.29 33.54
CA ILE A 109 9.91 -11.33 32.80
C ILE A 109 11.02 -10.77 33.72
N GLU A 110 10.68 -10.41 34.95
CA GLU A 110 11.61 -9.87 35.94
C GLU A 110 12.78 -10.82 36.22
N LYS A 111 12.52 -12.13 36.25
CA LYS A 111 13.56 -13.12 36.48
C LYS A 111 14.30 -13.53 35.21
N LEU A 112 13.58 -13.71 34.11
CA LEU A 112 14.16 -14.15 32.85
C LEU A 112 15.05 -13.10 32.18
N ARG A 113 14.77 -11.79 32.36
CA ARG A 113 15.61 -10.70 31.82
C ARG A 113 17.06 -10.77 32.30
N GLU A 114 17.32 -11.32 33.49
CA GLU A 114 18.68 -11.49 34.03
C GLU A 114 19.54 -12.42 33.17
N ARG A 115 18.91 -13.30 32.36
CA ARG A 115 19.59 -14.28 31.51
C ARG A 115 19.90 -13.76 30.11
N ILE A 116 19.54 -12.52 29.78
CA ILE A 116 19.90 -11.89 28.49
C ILE A 116 21.43 -11.84 28.34
N SER A 117 22.14 -11.56 29.43
CA SER A 117 23.61 -11.51 29.49
C SER A 117 24.24 -12.80 30.02
N ASP A 118 23.59 -13.96 29.90
CA ASP A 118 24.16 -15.23 30.39
C ASP A 118 25.44 -15.59 29.63
N ASP A 119 26.46 -16.12 30.31
CA ASP A 119 27.75 -16.44 29.69
C ASP A 119 27.64 -17.57 28.64
N ASP A 120 26.68 -18.49 28.83
CA ASP A 120 26.52 -19.63 27.93
C ASP A 120 25.63 -19.29 26.72
N LYS A 121 26.18 -19.49 25.52
CA LYS A 121 25.48 -19.22 24.24
C LYS A 121 24.17 -20.00 24.09
N VAL A 122 24.13 -21.26 24.53
CA VAL A 122 22.96 -22.13 24.37
C VAL A 122 21.84 -21.70 25.31
N VAL A 123 22.18 -21.25 26.53
CA VAL A 123 21.21 -20.65 27.46
C VAL A 123 20.61 -19.38 26.87
N ARG A 124 21.44 -18.48 26.31
CA ARG A 124 20.95 -17.26 25.66
C ARG A 124 20.02 -17.52 24.47
N GLU A 125 20.35 -18.49 23.62
CA GLU A 125 19.49 -18.86 22.49
C GLU A 125 18.18 -19.50 22.96
N ALA A 126 18.22 -20.39 23.95
CA ALA A 126 17.01 -20.98 24.53
C ALA A 126 16.09 -19.91 25.14
N LEU A 127 16.67 -18.91 25.81
CA LEU A 127 15.93 -17.76 26.33
C LEU A 127 15.29 -16.95 25.20
N TYR A 128 16.06 -16.64 24.15
CA TYR A 128 15.57 -15.88 22.99
C TYR A 128 14.37 -16.57 22.34
N GLN A 129 14.46 -17.88 22.11
CA GLN A 129 13.36 -18.66 21.55
C GLN A 129 12.14 -18.68 22.47
N LEU A 130 12.33 -18.80 23.79
CA LEU A 130 11.24 -18.73 24.77
C LEU A 130 10.51 -17.38 24.71
N PHE A 131 11.26 -16.26 24.65
CA PHE A 131 10.66 -14.93 24.50
C PHE A 131 9.89 -14.78 23.19
N LYS A 132 10.49 -15.18 22.07
CA LYS A 132 9.91 -15.07 20.74
C LYS A 132 8.62 -15.90 20.58
N SER A 133 8.63 -17.15 21.06
CA SER A 133 7.54 -18.10 20.80
C SER A 133 6.41 -18.03 21.83
N GLU A 134 6.71 -17.80 23.11
CA GLU A 134 5.72 -17.96 24.18
C GLU A 134 5.47 -16.65 24.95
N ILE A 135 6.54 -16.01 25.47
CA ILE A 135 6.39 -14.91 26.43
C ILE A 135 5.79 -13.66 25.77
N ILE A 136 6.36 -13.22 24.65
CA ILE A 136 5.92 -12.00 23.97
C ILE A 136 4.48 -12.18 23.44
N PRO A 137 4.13 -13.24 22.68
CA PRO A 137 2.74 -13.47 22.26
C PRO A 137 1.75 -13.58 23.42
N GLY A 138 2.16 -14.20 24.54
CA GLY A 138 1.34 -14.31 25.75
C GLY A 138 1.08 -13.00 26.49
N CYS A 139 1.74 -11.90 26.10
CA CYS A 139 1.63 -10.58 26.74
C CYS A 139 0.98 -9.50 25.85
N ALA A 140 0.44 -9.85 24.68
CA ALA A 140 -0.02 -8.88 23.66
C ALA A 140 -1.20 -7.98 24.08
N GLU A 141 -2.09 -8.46 24.95
CA GLU A 141 -3.37 -7.81 25.29
C GLU A 141 -3.29 -6.70 26.35
N ASP A 142 -2.13 -6.46 26.99
CA ASP A 142 -2.03 -5.62 28.20
C ASP A 142 -0.91 -4.57 28.15
N ASN A 143 -1.10 -3.44 28.85
CA ASN A 143 -0.16 -2.32 29.08
C ASN A 143 1.33 -2.66 28.82
N GLN A 144 1.77 -2.53 27.56
CA GLN A 144 3.03 -3.09 27.08
C GLN A 144 4.27 -2.36 27.65
N GLY A 145 4.13 -1.05 27.93
CA GLY A 145 5.22 -0.17 28.36
C GLY A 145 6.02 -0.64 29.59
N PRO A 146 5.40 -0.94 30.74
CA PRO A 146 6.09 -1.37 31.95
C PRO A 146 6.99 -2.61 31.77
N TYR A 147 6.55 -3.61 31.01
CA TYR A 147 7.34 -4.82 30.75
C TYR A 147 8.58 -4.50 29.92
N ILE A 148 8.42 -3.65 28.91
CA ILE A 148 9.51 -3.21 28.05
C ILE A 148 10.54 -2.43 28.85
N SER A 149 10.13 -1.48 29.70
CA SER A 149 11.06 -0.74 30.56
C SER A 149 11.90 -1.66 31.45
N LEU A 150 11.30 -2.73 31.99
CA LEU A 150 12.03 -3.73 32.80
C LEU A 150 13.08 -4.50 32.00
N MET A 151 12.81 -4.83 30.73
CA MET A 151 13.73 -5.55 29.86
C MET A 151 14.85 -4.65 29.31
N MET A 152 14.52 -3.41 28.94
CA MET A 152 15.45 -2.49 28.27
C MET A 152 16.70 -2.21 29.09
N THR A 153 16.63 -2.14 30.43
CA THR A 153 17.82 -1.97 31.28
C THR A 153 18.82 -3.11 31.11
N TYR A 154 18.34 -4.35 31.03
CA TYR A 154 19.21 -5.53 30.85
C TYR A 154 19.72 -5.64 29.42
N ILE A 155 18.89 -5.28 28.44
CA ILE A 155 19.28 -5.19 27.03
C ILE A 155 20.41 -4.17 26.86
N PHE A 156 20.29 -2.95 27.41
CA PHE A 156 21.35 -1.94 27.32
C PHE A 156 22.64 -2.40 28.01
N ASN A 157 22.55 -3.00 29.18
CA ASN A 157 23.71 -3.58 29.85
C ASN A 157 24.38 -4.68 29.01
N ALA A 158 23.59 -5.50 28.32
CA ALA A 158 24.09 -6.53 27.41
C ALA A 158 24.70 -5.94 26.12
N MET A 159 24.14 -4.85 25.59
CA MET A 159 24.67 -4.13 24.42
C MET A 159 26.05 -3.52 24.67
N THR A 160 26.38 -3.19 25.92
CA THR A 160 27.69 -2.66 26.34
C THR A 160 28.63 -3.74 26.90
N ASN A 161 28.27 -5.02 26.84
CA ASN A 161 29.08 -6.11 27.37
C ASN A 161 30.43 -6.24 26.62
N LEU A 162 31.48 -6.67 27.31
CA LEU A 162 32.80 -6.90 26.70
C LEU A 162 32.78 -8.03 25.66
N ALA A 163 31.92 -9.04 25.86
CA ALA A 163 31.77 -10.19 24.97
C ALA A 163 30.83 -9.85 23.78
N ILE A 164 31.37 -9.90 22.57
CA ILE A 164 30.66 -9.51 21.33
C ILE A 164 29.42 -10.37 21.09
N ASP A 165 29.50 -11.67 21.38
CA ASP A 165 28.40 -12.63 21.22
C ASP A 165 27.25 -12.38 22.21
N ILE A 166 27.51 -11.75 23.36
CA ILE A 166 26.47 -11.26 24.26
C ILE A 166 25.84 -9.98 23.68
N ARG A 167 26.66 -9.03 23.19
CA ARG A 167 26.16 -7.80 22.55
C ARG A 167 25.23 -8.08 21.37
N LEU A 168 25.64 -8.98 20.48
CA LEU A 168 24.85 -9.36 19.31
C LEU A 168 23.52 -10.02 19.69
N MET A 169 23.51 -10.83 20.74
CA MET A 169 22.26 -11.38 21.26
C MET A 169 21.36 -10.29 21.85
N ALA A 170 21.93 -9.28 22.51
CA ALA A 170 21.19 -8.13 23.00
C ALA A 170 20.47 -7.38 21.87
N PHE A 171 21.13 -7.17 20.72
CA PHE A 171 20.50 -6.59 19.54
C PHE A 171 19.35 -7.45 19.01
N LYS A 172 19.46 -8.78 19.04
CA LYS A 172 18.33 -9.67 18.68
C LYS A 172 17.16 -9.53 19.66
N PHE A 173 17.42 -9.49 20.96
CA PHE A 173 16.37 -9.27 21.96
C PHE A 173 15.70 -7.91 21.78
N PHE A 174 16.48 -6.87 21.53
CA PHE A 174 15.96 -5.54 21.24
C PHE A 174 15.10 -5.54 19.97
N ASP A 175 15.56 -6.22 18.92
CA ASP A 175 14.83 -6.36 17.67
C ASP A 175 13.47 -7.05 17.83
N LEU A 176 13.35 -8.02 18.75
CA LEU A 176 12.06 -8.60 19.16
C LEU A 176 11.18 -7.59 19.90
N VAL A 177 11.78 -6.79 20.79
CA VAL A 177 11.05 -5.76 21.53
C VAL A 177 10.49 -4.70 20.59
N VAL A 178 11.25 -4.27 19.58
CA VAL A 178 10.80 -3.30 18.56
C VAL A 178 9.65 -3.85 17.73
N GLN A 179 9.70 -5.13 17.35
CA GLN A 179 8.59 -5.79 16.64
C GLN A 179 7.31 -5.86 17.47
N PHE A 180 7.42 -6.00 18.78
CA PHE A 180 6.27 -6.10 19.68
C PHE A 180 5.72 -4.75 20.15
N TYR A 181 6.61 -3.80 20.44
CA TYR A 181 6.28 -2.47 20.95
C TYR A 181 7.13 -1.40 20.22
N PRO A 182 6.77 -1.03 18.99
CA PRO A 182 7.51 -0.06 18.18
C PRO A 182 7.84 1.28 18.87
N PRO A 183 6.97 1.86 19.72
CA PRO A 183 7.29 3.12 20.42
C PRO A 183 8.54 3.06 21.31
N CYS A 184 9.06 1.87 21.65
CA CYS A 184 10.31 1.75 22.42
C CYS A 184 11.50 2.44 21.75
N PHE A 185 11.54 2.50 20.42
CA PHE A 185 12.64 3.14 19.71
C PHE A 185 12.68 4.63 20.01
N SER A 186 11.57 5.34 19.84
CA SER A 186 11.46 6.78 20.12
C SER A 186 11.75 7.10 21.59
N LEU A 187 11.31 6.25 22.53
CA LEU A 187 11.53 6.43 23.97
C LEU A 187 13.01 6.34 24.39
N TYR A 188 13.83 5.55 23.67
CA TYR A 188 15.23 5.32 24.03
C TYR A 188 16.21 5.60 22.87
N ALA A 189 15.79 6.42 21.90
CA ALA A 189 16.48 6.59 20.62
C ALA A 189 17.96 6.94 20.78
N GLU A 190 18.30 7.88 21.68
CA GLU A 190 19.70 8.28 21.93
C GLU A 190 20.60 7.09 22.33
N LYS A 191 20.16 6.27 23.29
CA LYS A 191 20.92 5.12 23.78
C LYS A 191 21.00 4.01 22.74
N ILE A 192 19.91 3.79 22.00
CA ILE A 192 19.85 2.77 20.94
C ILE A 192 20.80 3.15 19.81
N LEU A 193 20.73 4.39 19.32
CA LEU A 193 21.60 4.89 18.25
C LEU A 193 23.06 4.86 18.69
N GLN A 194 23.39 5.26 19.93
CA GLN A 194 24.74 5.13 20.48
C GLN A 194 25.22 3.67 20.51
N SER A 195 24.35 2.73 20.92
CA SER A 195 24.70 1.31 20.97
C SER A 195 25.02 0.74 19.58
N TYR A 196 24.23 1.14 18.57
CA TYR A 196 24.50 0.80 17.16
C TYR A 196 25.78 1.44 16.65
N GLU A 197 26.04 2.69 17.01
CA GLU A 197 27.28 3.38 16.66
C GLU A 197 28.51 2.63 17.23
N ASP A 198 28.45 2.24 18.51
CA ASP A 198 29.54 1.56 19.22
C ASP A 198 29.84 0.15 18.67
N ILE A 199 28.81 -0.56 18.17
CA ILE A 199 29.03 -1.87 17.54
C ILE A 199 29.59 -1.72 16.12
N LEU A 200 29.10 -0.74 15.36
CA LEU A 200 29.51 -0.51 13.97
C LEU A 200 30.90 0.14 13.85
N ARG A 201 31.32 0.99 14.80
CA ARG A 201 32.69 1.53 14.84
C ARG A 201 33.76 0.43 14.94
N LYS A 202 33.40 -0.76 15.44
CA LYS A 202 34.29 -1.93 15.53
C LYS A 202 34.15 -2.88 14.33
N ASN A 203 33.64 -2.40 13.19
CA ASN A 203 33.26 -3.22 12.02
C ASN A 203 34.35 -4.11 11.43
N GLN A 204 35.63 -3.79 11.63
CA GLN A 204 36.74 -4.62 11.16
C GLN A 204 36.67 -6.06 11.70
N PHE A 205 36.15 -6.29 12.91
CA PHE A 205 35.97 -7.64 13.48
C PHE A 205 34.77 -8.40 12.88
N TYR A 206 33.80 -7.69 12.30
CA TYR A 206 32.55 -8.28 11.81
C TYR A 206 32.60 -8.60 10.31
N LEU A 207 33.62 -8.11 9.60
CA LEU A 207 33.89 -8.53 8.22
C LEU A 207 34.26 -10.02 8.13
N GLU A 208 34.75 -10.62 9.22
CA GLU A 208 35.02 -12.07 9.33
C GLU A 208 33.73 -12.91 9.46
N ASP A 209 32.67 -12.38 10.09
CA ASP A 209 31.36 -13.03 10.26
C ASP A 209 30.22 -12.11 9.78
N LYS A 210 30.13 -11.99 8.45
CA LYS A 210 29.17 -11.15 7.74
C LYS A 210 27.70 -11.43 8.11
N GLY A 211 27.38 -12.66 8.53
CA GLY A 211 26.02 -13.03 8.94
C GLY A 211 25.57 -12.32 10.22
N LYS A 212 26.48 -12.15 11.20
CA LYS A 212 26.21 -11.39 12.43
C LYS A 212 26.04 -9.89 12.15
N LEU A 213 26.87 -9.35 11.27
CA LEU A 213 26.78 -7.94 10.86
C LEU A 213 25.45 -7.66 10.16
N LYS A 214 25.05 -8.51 9.20
CA LYS A 214 23.75 -8.45 8.53
C LYS A 214 22.59 -8.39 9.52
N SER A 215 22.55 -9.31 10.50
CA SER A 215 21.47 -9.35 11.49
C SER A 215 21.39 -8.08 12.34
N THR A 216 22.53 -7.45 12.62
CA THR A 216 22.60 -6.21 13.41
C THR A 216 22.11 -5.03 12.57
N LEU A 217 22.60 -4.90 11.34
CA LEU A 217 22.19 -3.86 10.39
C LEU A 217 20.70 -3.96 10.02
N SER A 218 20.15 -5.16 9.84
CA SER A 218 18.72 -5.32 9.56
C SER A 218 17.85 -4.84 10.74
N GLY A 219 18.31 -5.03 11.98
CA GLY A 219 17.65 -4.46 13.16
C GLY A 219 17.73 -2.93 13.18
N LEU A 220 18.87 -2.36 12.77
CA LEU A 220 19.02 -0.90 12.64
C LEU A 220 18.07 -0.32 11.58
N VAL A 221 18.01 -0.92 10.39
CA VAL A 221 17.09 -0.51 9.31
C VAL A 221 15.66 -0.49 9.82
N ARG A 222 15.24 -1.53 10.57
CA ARG A 222 13.90 -1.58 11.17
C ARG A 222 13.65 -0.44 12.16
N CYS A 223 14.62 -0.15 13.02
CA CYS A 223 14.51 0.95 13.99
C CYS A 223 14.39 2.31 13.29
N LEU A 224 15.25 2.57 12.31
CA LEU A 224 15.22 3.81 11.54
C LEU A 224 13.93 3.93 10.72
N SER A 225 13.37 2.83 10.22
CA SER A 225 12.09 2.83 9.50
C SER A 225 10.88 3.26 10.35
N LEU A 226 11.03 3.34 11.68
CA LEU A 226 10.01 3.89 12.58
C LEU A 226 10.06 5.42 12.68
N LEU A 227 11.10 6.07 12.14
CA LEU A 227 11.17 7.52 12.05
C LEU A 227 10.15 8.03 11.03
N PRO A 228 9.52 9.19 11.27
CA PRO A 228 8.60 9.77 10.31
C PRO A 228 9.34 10.13 9.01
N SER A 229 8.67 9.90 7.89
CA SER A 229 9.14 10.32 6.57
C SER A 229 7.93 10.73 5.73
N LYS A 230 8.09 11.75 4.88
CA LYS A 230 7.06 12.05 3.85
C LYS A 230 6.93 10.82 2.96
N LYS A 231 5.84 10.07 3.11
CA LYS A 231 5.41 9.17 2.04
C LYS A 231 4.73 10.03 0.98
N PRO A 232 5.01 9.83 -0.32
CA PRO A 232 4.14 10.34 -1.35
C PRO A 232 2.77 9.67 -1.15
N GLU A 233 1.79 10.41 -0.63
CA GLU A 233 0.44 9.86 -0.44
C GLU A 233 -0.20 9.63 -1.82
N PRO A 234 -0.69 8.42 -2.12
CA PRO A 234 -1.73 8.27 -3.13
C PRO A 234 -3.02 8.83 -2.52
N GLU A 235 -3.68 9.69 -3.30
CA GLU A 235 -4.86 10.47 -2.96
C GLU A 235 -5.88 9.73 -2.08
N LYS A 236 -6.26 10.37 -0.98
CA LYS A 236 -7.52 10.06 -0.31
C LYS A 236 -8.65 10.29 -1.31
N ASN A 237 -9.34 9.20 -1.65
CA ASN A 237 -10.63 9.26 -2.35
C ASN A 237 -11.53 10.27 -1.62
N ILE A 238 -11.97 11.30 -2.35
CA ILE A 238 -13.04 12.18 -1.92
C ILE A 238 -14.33 11.36 -1.98
N SER A 239 -14.57 10.55 -0.95
CA SER A 239 -15.91 10.11 -0.60
C SER A 239 -16.46 11.14 0.39
N GLY A 240 -17.51 11.85 -0.03
CA GLY A 240 -18.22 12.76 0.85
C GLY A 240 -18.82 12.01 2.02
N ASP A 241 -18.28 12.23 3.21
CA ASP A 241 -19.09 12.32 4.43
C ASP A 241 -18.35 13.19 5.45
N ARG A 242 -18.81 14.45 5.57
CA ARG A 242 -18.41 15.33 6.67
C ARG A 242 -19.18 14.89 7.91
N ILE A 243 -18.53 14.17 8.81
CA ILE A 243 -19.01 13.98 10.18
C ILE A 243 -17.93 14.48 11.17
N ILE A 244 -18.07 15.76 11.51
CA ILE A 244 -18.07 16.36 12.86
C ILE A 244 -17.19 15.67 13.94
N HIS A 245 -16.14 16.40 14.32
CA HIS A 245 -15.44 16.44 15.62
C HIS A 245 -15.40 15.14 16.45
N ALA A 246 -14.30 14.39 16.28
CA ALA A 246 -13.77 13.54 17.34
C ALA A 246 -12.52 14.21 17.92
N PHE A 247 -12.51 14.39 19.23
CA PHE A 247 -11.42 14.91 20.05
C PHE A 247 -10.04 14.41 19.57
N GLU A 248 -9.21 15.31 19.04
CA GLU A 248 -7.77 15.13 19.05
C GLU A 248 -7.30 15.30 20.50
N PRO A 249 -6.68 14.29 21.12
CA PRO A 249 -5.96 14.51 22.36
C PRO A 249 -4.72 15.34 22.02
N ASP A 250 -4.55 16.47 22.71
CA ASP A 250 -3.42 17.39 22.60
C ASP A 250 -2.08 16.65 22.37
N ALA A 251 -1.50 16.82 21.18
CA ALA A 251 -0.18 16.30 20.83
C ALA A 251 0.87 16.94 21.76
N PRO A 252 1.61 16.16 22.56
CA PRO A 252 2.62 16.72 23.45
C PRO A 252 3.84 17.12 22.63
N THR A 253 4.17 18.41 22.58
CA THR A 253 5.46 19.03 22.20
C THR A 253 6.55 18.04 21.67
N GLU A 254 6.39 17.52 20.44
CA GLU A 254 7.26 16.47 19.87
C GLU A 254 8.65 16.99 19.45
N ASN A 255 8.81 18.31 19.31
CA ASN A 255 9.99 18.92 18.68
C ASN A 255 11.29 18.81 19.51
N ALA A 256 11.21 18.68 20.84
CA ALA A 256 12.40 18.60 21.69
C ALA A 256 13.15 17.25 21.56
N GLY A 257 12.42 16.16 21.27
CA GLY A 257 12.99 14.83 21.11
C GLY A 257 13.79 14.67 19.81
N PHE A 258 13.35 15.33 18.74
CA PHE A 258 14.00 15.23 17.43
C PHE A 258 15.41 15.81 17.40
N SER A 259 15.70 16.88 18.15
CA SER A 259 17.04 17.49 18.18
C SER A 259 18.13 16.50 18.64
N VAL A 260 17.84 15.72 19.70
CA VAL A 260 18.76 14.70 20.23
C VAL A 260 18.94 13.55 19.22
N ILE A 261 17.84 13.11 18.60
CA ILE A 261 17.84 12.05 17.58
C ILE A 261 18.66 12.49 16.38
N ILE A 262 18.47 13.72 15.87
CA ILE A 262 19.19 14.27 14.72
C ILE A 262 20.69 14.26 14.99
N LYS A 263 21.14 14.77 16.15
CA LYS A 263 22.57 14.81 16.49
C LYS A 263 23.18 13.41 16.48
N LYS A 264 22.53 12.43 17.12
CA LYS A 264 23.02 11.04 17.14
C LYS A 264 22.95 10.35 15.79
N LEU A 265 21.93 10.65 15.00
CA LEU A 265 21.77 10.09 13.67
C LEU A 265 22.84 10.62 12.71
N LYS A 266 23.22 11.89 12.83
CA LYS A 266 24.37 12.47 12.10
C LYS A 266 25.68 11.72 12.39
N GLU A 267 25.98 11.47 13.66
CA GLU A 267 27.15 10.70 14.08
C GLU A 267 27.11 9.28 13.49
N LEU A 268 25.95 8.62 13.57
CA LEU A 268 25.73 7.28 13.04
C LEU A 268 25.87 7.22 11.51
N VAL A 269 25.36 8.19 10.76
CA VAL A 269 25.49 8.25 9.29
C VAL A 269 26.96 8.32 8.88
N LEU A 270 27.80 9.09 9.59
CA LEU A 270 29.24 9.12 9.32
C LEU A 270 29.90 7.75 9.58
N VAL A 271 29.49 7.05 10.64
CA VAL A 271 29.96 5.69 10.92
C VAL A 271 29.53 4.75 9.80
N LEU A 272 28.26 4.78 9.38
CA LEU A 272 27.73 3.97 8.28
C LEU A 272 28.46 4.22 6.95
N ILE A 273 28.79 5.48 6.63
CA ILE A 273 29.59 5.81 5.44
C ILE A 273 30.98 5.18 5.53
N ASN A 274 31.64 5.21 6.70
CA ASN A 274 32.93 4.54 6.87
C ASN A 274 32.79 3.02 6.76
N CYS A 275 31.72 2.44 7.32
CA CYS A 275 31.43 1.01 7.17
C CYS A 275 31.25 0.62 5.70
N PHE A 276 30.56 1.45 4.91
CA PHE A 276 30.45 1.26 3.46
C PHE A 276 31.84 1.31 2.78
N GLN A 277 32.70 2.24 3.17
CA GLN A 277 34.08 2.33 2.65
C GLN A 277 34.91 1.08 2.95
N ASP A 278 34.74 0.47 4.12
CA ASP A 278 35.47 -0.76 4.49
C ASP A 278 35.13 -1.93 3.54
N PHE A 279 33.96 -1.93 2.90
CA PHE A 279 33.59 -2.91 1.88
C PHE A 279 34.20 -2.64 0.50
N ILE A 280 34.63 -1.41 0.18
CA ILE A 280 35.13 -1.07 -1.17
C ILE A 280 36.39 -1.86 -1.57
N PRO A 281 37.43 -2.00 -0.72
CA PRO A 281 38.56 -2.87 -1.03
C PRO A 281 38.18 -4.34 -1.21
N LEU A 282 37.15 -4.80 -0.49
CA LEU A 282 36.63 -6.17 -0.57
C LEU A 282 35.91 -6.42 -1.90
N LEU A 283 35.09 -5.46 -2.35
CA LEU A 283 34.45 -5.51 -3.67
C LEU A 283 35.48 -5.58 -4.80
N ASN A 284 36.59 -4.86 -4.65
CA ASN A 284 37.67 -4.83 -5.64
C ASN A 284 38.50 -6.11 -5.70
N SER A 285 38.53 -6.91 -4.63
CA SER A 285 39.31 -8.15 -4.57
C SER A 285 38.48 -9.40 -4.88
N MET A 286 37.15 -9.31 -4.83
CA MET A 286 36.26 -10.43 -5.06
C MET A 286 35.90 -10.60 -6.54
N PRO A 287 35.94 -11.84 -7.08
CA PRO A 287 35.49 -12.10 -8.46
C PRO A 287 33.97 -11.99 -8.62
N GLN A 288 33.20 -12.33 -7.58
CA GLN A 288 31.75 -12.14 -7.50
C GLN A 288 31.37 -11.71 -6.09
N LEU A 289 30.33 -10.87 -5.96
CA LEU A 289 29.83 -10.44 -4.66
C LEU A 289 29.23 -11.66 -3.93
N ASP A 290 29.44 -11.83 -2.63
CA ASP A 290 28.71 -12.85 -1.85
C ASP A 290 27.41 -12.28 -1.27
N ALA A 291 26.38 -13.12 -1.08
CA ALA A 291 25.09 -12.68 -0.56
C ALA A 291 25.19 -11.98 0.82
N PRO A 292 25.97 -12.49 1.80
CA PRO A 292 26.16 -11.78 3.07
C PRO A 292 26.77 -10.37 2.93
N SER A 293 27.76 -10.17 2.06
CA SER A 293 28.31 -8.83 1.78
C SER A 293 27.29 -7.93 1.14
N PHE A 294 26.57 -8.41 0.12
CA PHE A 294 25.49 -7.67 -0.54
C PHE A 294 24.44 -7.19 0.47
N ASP A 295 23.94 -8.09 1.31
CA ASP A 295 22.94 -7.76 2.32
C ASP A 295 23.44 -6.72 3.34
N CYS A 296 24.71 -6.80 3.74
CA CYS A 296 25.34 -5.81 4.62
C CYS A 296 25.40 -4.43 3.95
N ILE A 297 25.93 -4.35 2.72
CA ILE A 297 26.06 -3.10 1.97
C ILE A 297 24.67 -2.48 1.75
N LEU A 298 23.70 -3.29 1.33
CA LEU A 298 22.33 -2.85 1.12
C LEU A 298 21.71 -2.29 2.41
N SER A 299 21.88 -2.97 3.53
CA SER A 299 21.35 -2.50 4.83
C SER A 299 22.03 -1.21 5.31
N ILE A 300 23.32 -1.03 5.02
CA ILE A 300 24.05 0.22 5.29
C ILE A 300 23.46 1.36 4.45
N LEU A 301 23.32 1.15 3.14
CA LEU A 301 22.77 2.16 2.22
C LEU A 301 21.33 2.53 2.61
N GLN A 302 20.47 1.55 2.92
CA GLN A 302 19.11 1.79 3.40
C GLN A 302 19.08 2.58 4.71
N SER A 303 19.99 2.27 5.64
CA SER A 303 20.10 3.03 6.90
C SER A 303 20.50 4.49 6.66
N ILE A 304 21.41 4.73 5.71
CA ILE A 304 21.80 6.07 5.30
C ILE A 304 20.60 6.78 4.65
N ASP A 305 19.94 6.15 3.69
CA ASP A 305 18.78 6.71 2.99
C ASP A 305 17.67 7.14 3.96
N ILE A 306 17.22 6.23 4.85
CA ILE A 306 16.16 6.52 5.83
C ILE A 306 16.57 7.68 6.74
N ALA A 307 17.82 7.69 7.21
CA ALA A 307 18.32 8.74 8.07
C ALA A 307 18.32 10.11 7.40
N LEU A 308 18.75 10.16 6.15
CA LEU A 308 18.78 11.39 5.39
C LEU A 308 17.34 11.87 5.06
N ARG A 309 16.41 10.97 4.72
CA ARG A 309 15.00 11.33 4.47
C ARG A 309 14.32 11.89 5.72
N PHE A 310 14.67 11.39 6.90
CA PHE A 310 14.24 11.97 8.17
C PHE A 310 14.76 13.41 8.35
N PHE A 311 15.99 13.72 7.93
CA PHE A 311 16.49 15.11 7.96
C PHE A 311 15.69 16.05 7.04
N ILE A 312 15.30 15.59 5.85
CA ILE A 312 14.41 16.37 4.96
C ILE A 312 13.05 16.59 5.61
N TYR A 313 12.47 15.53 6.19
CA TYR A 313 11.17 15.61 6.86
C TYR A 313 11.16 16.71 7.94
N VAL A 314 12.12 16.69 8.85
CA VAL A 314 12.22 17.70 9.92
C VAL A 314 12.44 19.10 9.34
N SER A 315 13.20 19.24 8.25
CA SER A 315 13.42 20.56 7.60
C SER A 315 12.15 21.19 7.05
N HIS A 316 11.17 20.38 6.66
CA HIS A 316 9.91 20.88 6.12
C HIS A 316 8.88 21.24 7.20
N GLU A 317 8.97 20.65 8.40
CA GLU A 317 8.06 20.94 9.51
C GLU A 317 8.52 22.12 10.38
N GLU A 318 9.80 22.52 10.30
CA GLU A 318 10.33 23.66 11.04
C GLU A 318 9.82 25.01 10.49
N THR A 319 9.18 25.81 11.35
CA THR A 319 8.81 27.21 11.07
C THR A 319 10.03 28.06 10.65
N PRO A 320 9.85 29.14 9.85
CA PRO A 320 10.97 29.94 9.32
C PRO A 320 11.96 30.45 10.37
N GLU A 321 11.53 30.65 11.61
CA GLU A 321 12.33 31.15 12.73
C GLU A 321 13.22 30.07 13.38
N SER A 322 12.92 28.77 13.20
CA SER A 322 13.70 27.65 13.74
C SER A 322 14.73 27.06 12.76
N LYS A 323 14.78 27.57 11.52
CA LYS A 323 15.72 27.16 10.46
C LYS A 323 17.21 27.21 10.83
N SER A 324 17.56 27.77 11.99
CA SER A 324 18.94 27.80 12.52
C SER A 324 19.44 26.46 13.09
N LEU A 325 18.56 25.49 13.39
CA LEU A 325 18.98 24.19 13.94
C LEU A 325 19.37 23.16 12.87
N LEU A 326 18.80 23.27 11.68
CA LEU A 326 19.04 22.37 10.54
C LEU A 326 19.72 23.07 9.35
N GLY A 327 19.92 24.39 9.45
CA GLY A 327 20.54 25.23 8.43
C GLY A 327 21.99 24.85 8.14
N ARG A 328 22.19 24.13 7.03
CA ARG A 328 23.38 23.38 6.59
C ARG A 328 23.56 22.07 7.33
N VAL A 329 23.35 20.97 6.58
CA VAL A 329 24.11 19.73 6.77
C VAL A 329 25.55 20.09 7.10
N ASP A 330 26.07 19.58 8.22
CA ASP A 330 27.46 19.80 8.61
C ASP A 330 28.36 19.55 7.41
N GLN A 331 29.28 20.47 7.10
CA GLN A 331 30.19 20.32 5.96
C GLN A 331 30.88 18.95 5.95
N THR A 332 31.10 18.36 7.14
CA THR A 332 31.61 17.00 7.35
C THR A 332 30.70 15.91 6.77
N LEU A 333 29.39 16.00 6.95
CA LEU A 333 28.41 15.05 6.40
C LEU A 333 28.33 15.18 4.88
N SER A 334 28.21 16.39 4.35
CA SER A 334 28.18 16.62 2.90
C SER A 334 29.47 16.14 2.23
N LEU A 335 30.63 16.42 2.84
CA LEU A 335 31.93 15.94 2.35
C LEU A 335 32.04 14.42 2.42
N GLY A 336 31.53 13.80 3.50
CA GLY A 336 31.47 12.36 3.66
C GLY A 336 30.63 11.70 2.58
N LEU A 337 29.41 12.20 2.35
CA LEU A 337 28.52 11.70 1.30
C LEU A 337 29.16 11.89 -0.08
N LEU A 338 29.64 13.09 -0.40
CA LEU A 338 30.18 13.38 -1.73
C LEU A 338 31.46 12.59 -2.04
N LYS A 339 32.44 12.57 -1.13
CA LYS A 339 33.75 11.95 -1.42
C LYS A 339 33.77 10.45 -1.18
N LYS A 340 33.11 9.96 -0.13
CA LYS A 340 33.19 8.55 0.26
C LYS A 340 32.06 7.74 -0.36
N LEU A 341 30.81 8.21 -0.29
CA LEU A 341 29.69 7.45 -0.85
C LEU A 341 29.58 7.64 -2.36
N LEU A 342 29.36 8.88 -2.81
CA LEU A 342 29.12 9.21 -4.22
C LEU A 342 30.39 9.15 -5.08
N GLY A 343 31.56 9.42 -4.49
CA GLY A 343 32.84 9.35 -5.21
C GLY A 343 33.23 7.95 -5.70
N VAL A 344 32.61 6.90 -5.17
CA VAL A 344 32.83 5.50 -5.58
C VAL A 344 31.79 5.03 -6.60
N PHE A 345 30.79 5.86 -6.91
CA PHE A 345 29.78 5.56 -7.90
C PHE A 345 30.29 5.73 -9.33
N PRO A 346 29.86 4.89 -10.28
CA PRO A 346 29.11 3.64 -10.07
C PRO A 346 30.00 2.48 -9.59
N LEU A 347 29.40 1.56 -8.83
CA LEU A 347 30.08 0.32 -8.41
C LEU A 347 30.18 -0.63 -9.60
N TYR A 348 31.41 -0.93 -10.03
CA TYR A 348 31.70 -1.92 -11.07
C TYR A 348 32.61 -3.05 -10.56
N PRO A 349 32.45 -4.28 -11.04
CA PRO A 349 33.45 -5.33 -10.83
C PRO A 349 34.73 -4.99 -11.60
N LYS A 350 35.89 -4.93 -10.91
CA LYS A 350 37.20 -4.64 -11.54
C LYS A 350 37.74 -5.78 -12.40
N HIS A 351 37.29 -7.01 -12.16
CA HIS A 351 37.65 -8.17 -12.96
C HIS A 351 36.61 -8.35 -14.05
N HIS A 352 37.04 -8.31 -15.32
CA HIS A 352 36.26 -8.39 -16.56
C HIS A 352 35.37 -9.65 -16.71
N LEU A 353 34.43 -9.88 -15.79
CA LEU A 353 33.16 -10.54 -16.08
C LEU A 353 32.26 -9.45 -16.66
N SER A 354 31.53 -9.75 -17.74
CA SER A 354 30.67 -8.74 -18.33
C SER A 354 29.74 -8.19 -17.23
N VAL A 355 29.59 -6.86 -17.15
CA VAL A 355 28.72 -6.15 -16.19
C VAL A 355 27.29 -6.74 -16.14
N LYS A 356 26.92 -7.53 -17.17
CA LYS A 356 25.63 -8.20 -17.37
C LYS A 356 25.41 -9.48 -16.57
N GLU A 357 26.28 -9.89 -15.63
CA GLU A 357 26.14 -11.20 -14.95
C GLU A 357 25.80 -11.15 -13.45
N ASP A 358 25.88 -9.99 -12.79
CA ASP A 358 25.52 -9.89 -11.36
C ASP A 358 24.57 -8.71 -11.08
N ASP A 359 23.27 -9.02 -11.05
CA ASP A 359 22.18 -8.07 -10.80
C ASP A 359 22.32 -7.34 -9.44
N ARG A 360 23.16 -7.82 -8.52
CA ARG A 360 23.38 -7.18 -7.20
C ARG A 360 24.07 -5.83 -7.30
N TYR A 361 25.03 -5.66 -8.22
CA TYR A 361 25.67 -4.35 -8.43
C TYR A 361 24.68 -3.33 -8.97
N PHE A 362 23.78 -3.76 -9.86
CA PHE A 362 22.69 -2.94 -10.35
C PHE A 362 21.80 -2.46 -9.20
N ILE A 363 21.36 -3.36 -8.31
CA ILE A 363 20.55 -3.00 -7.14
C ILE A 363 21.27 -1.98 -6.24
N LEU A 364 22.55 -2.20 -5.93
CA LEU A 364 23.32 -1.27 -5.10
C LEU A 364 23.45 0.11 -5.75
N ASN A 365 23.70 0.17 -7.05
CA ASN A 365 23.78 1.43 -7.79
C ASN A 365 22.42 2.15 -7.86
N ILE A 366 21.30 1.42 -7.99
CA ILE A 366 19.95 2.02 -7.88
C ILE A 366 19.77 2.70 -6.53
N VAL A 367 20.12 2.04 -5.42
CA VAL A 367 19.96 2.61 -4.07
C VAL A 367 20.89 3.82 -3.87
N ILE A 368 22.12 3.80 -4.39
CA ILE A 368 23.02 4.95 -4.33
C ILE A 368 22.46 6.12 -5.16
N THR A 369 21.90 5.85 -6.33
CA THR A 369 21.24 6.86 -7.17
C THR A 369 20.00 7.42 -6.49
N GLU A 370 19.19 6.60 -5.82
CA GLU A 370 18.04 7.06 -5.05
C GLU A 370 18.48 7.98 -3.90
N ILE A 371 19.52 7.61 -3.14
CA ILE A 371 20.12 8.50 -2.14
C ILE A 371 20.58 9.80 -2.79
N PHE A 372 21.28 9.74 -3.93
CA PHE A 372 21.72 10.93 -4.63
C PHE A 372 20.55 11.84 -5.00
N LEU A 373 19.48 11.30 -5.60
CA LEU A 373 18.33 12.07 -6.08
C LEU A 373 17.58 12.77 -4.94
N HIS A 374 17.47 12.14 -3.78
CA HIS A 374 16.87 12.78 -2.60
C HIS A 374 17.69 13.97 -2.06
N PHE A 375 19.03 13.96 -2.21
CA PHE A 375 19.91 14.91 -1.52
C PHE A 375 20.78 15.79 -2.43
N HIS A 376 20.72 15.63 -3.75
CA HIS A 376 21.62 16.35 -4.66
C HIS A 376 21.48 17.88 -4.55
N GLU A 377 20.26 18.40 -4.35
CA GLU A 377 20.01 19.82 -4.09
C GLU A 377 20.71 20.33 -2.82
N TRP A 378 20.85 19.46 -1.81
CA TRP A 378 21.47 19.81 -0.54
C TRP A 378 23.00 19.72 -0.60
N ILE A 379 23.54 18.85 -1.47
CA ILE A 379 24.97 18.56 -1.58
C ILE A 379 25.64 19.45 -2.65
N CYS A 380 24.88 19.93 -3.64
CA CYS A 380 25.38 20.68 -4.80
C CYS A 380 26.60 20.00 -5.46
N PRO A 381 26.43 18.81 -6.07
CA PRO A 381 27.53 18.07 -6.68
C PRO A 381 28.16 18.87 -7.84
N SER A 382 29.42 18.55 -8.19
CA SER A 382 30.04 19.07 -9.41
C SER A 382 29.33 18.51 -10.66
N ALA A 383 29.39 19.25 -11.77
CA ALA A 383 28.79 18.84 -13.04
C ALA A 383 29.21 17.41 -13.45
N ASP A 384 30.51 17.09 -13.37
CA ASP A 384 31.02 15.76 -13.71
C ASP A 384 30.42 14.62 -12.86
N VAL A 385 30.08 14.88 -11.60
CA VAL A 385 29.45 13.87 -10.73
C VAL A 385 27.99 13.74 -11.12
N PHE A 386 27.29 14.86 -11.33
CA PHE A 386 25.89 14.87 -11.75
C PHE A 386 25.68 14.14 -13.08
N GLU A 387 26.52 14.40 -14.10
CA GLU A 387 26.45 13.73 -15.40
C GLU A 387 26.62 12.21 -15.33
N LYS A 388 27.48 11.68 -14.44
CA LYS A 388 27.61 10.24 -14.22
C LYS A 388 26.33 9.59 -13.70
N PHE A 389 25.58 10.30 -12.85
CA PHE A 389 24.28 9.81 -12.38
C PHE A 389 23.24 9.88 -13.49
N LEU A 390 23.24 10.93 -14.31
CA LEU A 390 22.34 11.03 -15.47
C LEU A 390 22.59 9.89 -16.47
N GLU A 391 23.86 9.61 -16.79
CA GLU A 391 24.26 8.50 -17.67
C GLU A 391 23.79 7.15 -17.11
N PHE A 392 23.93 6.94 -15.79
CA PHE A 392 23.44 5.72 -15.15
C PHE A 392 21.90 5.64 -15.20
N ILE A 393 21.18 6.72 -14.92
CA ILE A 393 19.71 6.77 -14.95
C ILE A 393 19.21 6.42 -16.34
N GLU A 394 19.76 7.04 -17.39
CA GLU A 394 19.41 6.73 -18.78
C GLU A 394 19.62 5.24 -19.10
N ASN A 395 20.81 4.71 -18.78
CA ASN A 395 21.14 3.31 -19.04
C ASN A 395 20.31 2.32 -18.18
N ALA A 396 19.92 2.71 -16.96
CA ALA A 396 19.04 1.94 -16.08
C ALA A 396 17.60 1.90 -16.62
N LEU A 397 17.08 3.04 -17.06
CA LEU A 397 15.76 3.13 -17.72
C LEU A 397 15.71 2.27 -18.98
N LEU A 398 16.73 2.37 -19.84
CA LEU A 398 16.85 1.57 -21.07
C LEU A 398 17.15 0.08 -20.82
N GLY A 399 17.32 -0.35 -19.56
CA GLY A 399 17.62 -1.73 -19.20
C GLY A 399 18.98 -2.24 -19.71
N LYS A 400 19.88 -1.34 -20.15
CA LYS A 400 21.19 -1.69 -20.73
C LYS A 400 22.16 -2.30 -19.72
N ILE A 401 21.97 -2.00 -18.43
CA ILE A 401 22.88 -2.39 -17.32
C ILE A 401 22.51 -3.75 -16.73
N CYS A 402 21.25 -4.14 -16.77
CA CYS A 402 20.78 -5.36 -16.13
C CYS A 402 21.10 -6.61 -16.98
N SER A 403 21.17 -7.78 -16.35
CA SER A 403 21.38 -9.02 -17.09
C SER A 403 20.23 -9.26 -18.07
N SER A 404 20.53 -9.75 -19.28
CA SER A 404 19.50 -10.11 -20.27
C SER A 404 18.72 -11.39 -19.91
N THR A 405 18.95 -11.93 -18.71
CA THR A 405 18.28 -13.12 -18.20
C THR A 405 16.87 -12.77 -17.73
N ARG A 406 16.00 -13.80 -17.60
CA ARG A 406 14.66 -13.62 -17.00
C ARG A 406 14.73 -13.08 -15.56
N SER A 407 15.77 -13.44 -14.82
CA SER A 407 16.04 -12.94 -13.46
C SER A 407 16.41 -11.45 -13.47
N GLY A 408 17.24 -11.04 -14.43
CA GLY A 408 17.61 -9.64 -14.62
C GLY A 408 16.40 -8.78 -14.93
N LYS A 409 15.57 -9.19 -15.90
CA LYS A 409 14.34 -8.44 -16.23
C LYS A 409 13.41 -8.28 -15.01
N ALA A 410 13.22 -9.32 -14.20
CA ALA A 410 12.43 -9.22 -12.98
C ALA A 410 13.05 -8.28 -11.94
N THR A 411 14.38 -8.27 -11.82
CA THR A 411 15.11 -7.36 -10.94
C THR A 411 14.99 -5.90 -11.42
N TRP A 412 15.11 -5.68 -12.72
CA TRP A 412 14.91 -4.38 -13.36
C TRP A 412 13.50 -3.83 -13.11
N GLU A 413 12.45 -4.61 -13.38
CA GLU A 413 11.04 -4.21 -13.14
C GLU A 413 10.76 -3.89 -11.66
N LYS A 414 11.49 -4.52 -10.73
CA LYS A 414 11.33 -4.31 -9.29
C LYS A 414 12.01 -3.04 -8.78
N HIS A 415 13.17 -2.68 -9.31
CA HIS A 415 14.03 -1.64 -8.74
C HIS A 415 14.00 -0.31 -9.49
N VAL A 416 13.80 -0.31 -10.82
CA VAL A 416 13.67 0.95 -11.59
C VAL A 416 12.51 1.86 -11.14
N PRO A 417 11.34 1.35 -10.69
CA PRO A 417 10.26 2.21 -10.23
C PRO A 417 10.64 3.23 -9.14
N SER A 418 11.68 2.98 -8.34
CA SER A 418 12.11 3.94 -7.31
C SER A 418 12.78 5.20 -7.88
N LEU A 419 13.27 5.15 -9.12
CA LEU A 419 13.88 6.32 -9.79
C LEU A 419 12.86 7.19 -10.51
N LEU A 420 11.70 6.62 -10.90
CA LEU A 420 10.71 7.29 -11.73
C LEU A 420 10.13 8.59 -11.12
N PRO A 421 9.80 8.66 -9.81
CA PRO A 421 9.25 9.89 -9.21
C PRO A 421 10.17 11.11 -9.30
N PHE A 422 11.46 10.93 -9.57
CA PHE A 422 12.42 12.03 -9.70
C PHE A 422 12.52 12.57 -11.13
N ILE A 423 12.03 11.83 -12.13
CA ILE A 423 12.16 12.19 -13.55
C ILE A 423 11.54 13.54 -13.89
N PRO A 424 10.30 13.88 -13.45
CA PRO A 424 9.69 15.19 -13.78
C PRO A 424 10.56 16.37 -13.35
N LYS A 425 11.06 16.30 -12.11
CA LYS A 425 11.93 17.31 -11.53
C LYS A 425 13.29 17.38 -12.24
N LEU A 426 13.96 16.23 -12.44
CA LEU A 426 15.23 16.17 -13.17
C LEU A 426 15.11 16.77 -14.58
N VAL A 427 14.05 16.42 -15.32
CA VAL A 427 13.78 16.93 -16.66
C VAL A 427 13.66 18.46 -16.69
N SER A 428 13.22 19.09 -15.59
CA SER A 428 13.13 20.55 -15.48
C SER A 428 14.47 21.24 -15.15
N GLU A 429 15.42 20.51 -14.56
CA GLU A 429 16.68 21.07 -14.05
C GLU A 429 17.87 20.88 -15.01
N VAL A 430 17.82 19.84 -15.85
CA VAL A 430 18.93 19.47 -16.75
C VAL A 430 18.98 20.32 -18.03
N THR A 431 20.11 20.27 -18.73
CA THR A 431 20.28 20.89 -20.05
C THR A 431 19.39 20.22 -21.11
N THR A 432 19.12 20.91 -22.21
CA THR A 432 18.25 20.42 -23.29
C THR A 432 18.69 19.07 -23.88
N GLY A 433 20.00 18.80 -23.95
CA GLY A 433 20.52 17.50 -24.40
C GLY A 433 20.15 16.36 -23.46
N TRP A 434 20.45 16.52 -22.16
CA TRP A 434 20.08 15.51 -21.16
C TRP A 434 18.57 15.37 -20.99
N GLN A 435 17.81 16.46 -21.16
CA GLN A 435 16.35 16.43 -21.18
C GLN A 435 15.83 15.48 -22.26
N SER A 436 16.32 15.58 -23.50
CA SER A 436 15.93 14.63 -24.56
C SER A 436 16.33 13.19 -24.25
N CYS A 437 17.55 12.95 -23.75
CA CYS A 437 18.01 11.60 -23.42
C CYS A 437 17.16 10.94 -22.33
N LEU A 438 16.82 11.67 -21.26
CA LEU A 438 15.99 11.15 -20.17
C LEU A 438 14.55 10.88 -20.61
N LEU A 439 13.96 11.80 -21.38
CA LEU A 439 12.59 11.64 -21.89
C LEU A 439 12.49 10.49 -22.90
N GLU A 440 13.49 10.33 -23.76
CA GLU A 440 13.58 9.20 -24.69
C GLU A 440 13.71 7.88 -23.94
N ALA A 441 14.64 7.81 -22.98
CA ALA A 441 14.85 6.63 -22.15
C ALA A 441 13.58 6.25 -21.39
N PHE A 442 12.93 7.22 -20.72
CA PHE A 442 11.67 7.01 -20.00
C PHE A 442 10.54 6.54 -20.94
N THR A 443 10.42 7.17 -22.11
CA THR A 443 9.39 6.81 -23.10
C THR A 443 9.60 5.40 -23.62
N GLN A 444 10.84 5.01 -23.88
CA GLN A 444 11.17 3.65 -24.31
C GLN A 444 10.87 2.63 -23.20
N THR A 445 11.23 2.94 -21.94
CA THR A 445 10.84 2.13 -20.77
C THR A 445 9.33 1.95 -20.70
N PHE A 446 8.57 3.03 -20.85
CA PHE A 446 7.11 2.99 -20.83
C PHE A 446 6.57 2.10 -21.96
N LYS A 447 7.10 2.19 -23.18
CA LYS A 447 6.65 1.36 -24.32
C LYS A 447 6.98 -0.13 -24.13
N ASP A 448 8.20 -0.44 -23.70
CA ASP A 448 8.72 -1.82 -23.67
C ASP A 448 8.33 -2.62 -22.43
N CYS A 449 8.00 -1.96 -21.32
CA CYS A 449 7.64 -2.65 -20.10
C CYS A 449 6.30 -3.39 -20.23
N ASN A 450 6.19 -4.53 -19.53
CA ASN A 450 4.99 -5.36 -19.54
C ASN A 450 3.78 -4.50 -19.09
N PRO A 451 2.68 -4.43 -19.88
CA PRO A 451 1.47 -3.67 -19.56
C PRO A 451 0.91 -3.92 -18.15
N GLU A 452 1.14 -5.11 -17.61
CA GLU A 452 0.64 -5.53 -16.29
C GLU A 452 1.66 -5.35 -15.15
N SER A 453 2.86 -4.83 -15.45
CA SER A 453 3.93 -4.68 -14.45
C SER A 453 3.71 -3.47 -13.53
N SER A 454 4.24 -3.55 -12.31
CA SER A 454 4.32 -2.40 -11.40
C SER A 454 5.10 -1.22 -11.98
N LEU A 455 6.06 -1.51 -12.87
CA LEU A 455 6.80 -0.49 -13.61
C LEU A 455 5.90 0.31 -14.56
N LYS A 456 4.98 -0.35 -15.30
CA LYS A 456 4.01 0.34 -16.16
C LYS A 456 3.13 1.29 -15.36
N LEU A 457 2.64 0.85 -14.20
CA LEU A 457 1.82 1.68 -13.31
C LEU A 457 2.60 2.87 -12.75
N ALA A 458 3.87 2.67 -12.38
CA ALA A 458 4.74 3.75 -11.95
C ALA A 458 5.01 4.76 -13.07
N CYS A 459 5.23 4.30 -14.31
CA CYS A 459 5.33 5.18 -15.48
C CYS A 459 4.05 5.99 -15.69
N LEU A 460 2.87 5.39 -15.58
CA LEU A 460 1.59 6.09 -15.72
C LEU A 460 1.43 7.19 -14.66
N SER A 461 1.84 6.95 -13.42
CA SER A 461 1.83 7.97 -12.36
C SER A 461 2.74 9.16 -12.67
N VAL A 462 3.91 8.91 -13.27
CA VAL A 462 4.85 9.96 -13.67
C VAL A 462 4.36 10.70 -14.91
N ILE A 463 3.78 10.00 -15.88
CA ILE A 463 3.13 10.60 -17.05
C ILE A 463 2.00 11.53 -16.59
N GLU A 464 1.19 11.11 -15.60
CA GLU A 464 0.15 11.97 -15.03
C GLU A 464 0.73 13.26 -14.46
N GLU A 465 1.81 13.18 -13.67
CA GLU A 465 2.47 14.36 -13.08
C GLU A 465 3.03 15.31 -14.15
N MET A 466 3.59 14.77 -15.24
CA MET A 466 4.17 15.56 -16.32
C MET A 466 3.14 16.12 -17.31
N LEU A 467 1.95 15.51 -17.41
CA LEU A 467 0.84 16.01 -18.23
C LEU A 467 -0.04 16.99 -17.45
N ILE A 468 -0.24 16.76 -16.16
CA ILE A 468 -1.13 17.52 -15.27
C ILE A 468 -0.30 18.02 -14.08
N PRO A 469 0.46 19.11 -14.24
CA PRO A 469 1.34 19.60 -13.18
C PRO A 469 0.53 20.05 -11.95
N ARG A 470 0.85 19.47 -10.79
CA ARG A 470 0.23 19.78 -9.49
C ARG A 470 1.06 20.81 -8.72
N GLY A 471 1.26 22.01 -9.26
CA GLY A 471 2.03 23.07 -8.59
C GLY A 471 2.69 24.07 -9.54
N ASP A 472 3.75 24.76 -9.08
CA ASP A 472 4.51 25.80 -9.80
C ASP A 472 5.22 25.34 -11.08
N MET A 473 5.07 24.07 -11.47
CA MET A 473 5.68 23.48 -12.67
C MET A 473 4.84 23.81 -13.91
N ASN A 474 4.81 25.08 -14.29
CA ASN A 474 4.16 25.52 -15.52
C ASN A 474 5.10 25.30 -16.70
N TYR A 475 4.98 24.14 -17.37
CA TYR A 475 5.52 24.00 -18.72
C TYR A 475 4.72 24.94 -19.65
N THR A 476 5.18 26.18 -19.80
CA THR A 476 4.59 27.10 -20.77
C THR A 476 4.76 26.52 -22.18
N GLU A 477 3.64 26.36 -22.91
CA GLU A 477 3.58 25.85 -24.30
C GLU A 477 4.63 26.50 -25.22
N ALA A 478 5.03 27.74 -24.94
CA ALA A 478 5.98 28.52 -25.73
C ALA A 478 7.46 28.18 -25.53
N SER A 479 7.85 27.39 -24.52
CA SER A 479 9.26 27.28 -24.10
C SER A 479 9.94 25.91 -24.29
N ASN A 480 9.20 24.82 -24.56
CA ASN A 480 9.85 23.50 -24.62
C ASN A 480 9.19 22.50 -25.58
N THR A 481 9.50 22.62 -26.89
CA THR A 481 8.98 21.74 -27.95
C THR A 481 9.32 20.26 -27.73
N VAL A 482 10.49 19.98 -27.14
CA VAL A 482 10.97 18.60 -26.89
C VAL A 482 10.01 17.84 -25.96
N VAL A 483 9.54 18.48 -24.89
CA VAL A 483 8.63 17.83 -23.92
C VAL A 483 7.28 17.51 -24.56
N LEU A 484 6.75 18.41 -25.41
CA LEU A 484 5.47 18.24 -26.10
C LEU A 484 5.48 17.02 -27.04
N ASP A 485 6.60 16.75 -27.71
CA ASP A 485 6.73 15.58 -28.60
C ASP A 485 6.54 14.27 -27.82
N TYR A 486 7.14 14.14 -26.63
CA TYR A 486 6.97 12.94 -25.79
C TYR A 486 5.59 12.88 -25.14
N GLN A 487 5.02 14.01 -24.72
CA GLN A 487 3.65 14.07 -24.21
C GLN A 487 2.63 13.57 -25.25
N THR A 488 2.81 13.97 -26.52
CA THR A 488 1.99 13.49 -27.65
C THR A 488 2.06 11.96 -27.76
N ILE A 489 3.27 11.40 -27.69
CA ILE A 489 3.47 9.94 -27.72
C ILE A 489 2.71 9.28 -26.56
N TRP A 490 2.85 9.78 -25.33
CA TRP A 490 2.22 9.17 -24.16
C TRP A 490 0.69 9.20 -24.25
N ILE A 491 0.09 10.34 -24.62
CA ILE A 491 -1.37 10.48 -24.75
C ILE A 491 -1.93 9.48 -25.77
N ARG A 492 -1.28 9.36 -26.93
CA ARG A 492 -1.72 8.45 -28.01
C ARG A 492 -1.57 6.97 -27.66
N GLU A 493 -0.64 6.62 -26.78
CA GLU A 493 -0.43 5.25 -26.31
C GLU A 493 -1.47 4.81 -25.24
N LEU A 494 -2.12 5.74 -24.53
CA LEU A 494 -3.06 5.38 -23.45
C LEU A 494 -4.26 4.54 -23.94
N PRO A 495 -4.98 4.90 -25.01
CA PRO A 495 -6.07 4.06 -25.52
C PRO A 495 -5.59 2.71 -26.04
N LEU A 496 -4.41 2.66 -26.68
CA LEU A 496 -3.83 1.42 -27.20
C LEU A 496 -3.46 0.47 -26.05
N LEU A 497 -2.89 1.02 -24.98
CA LEU A 497 -2.59 0.29 -23.75
C LEU A 497 -3.86 -0.25 -23.10
N LEU A 498 -4.93 0.55 -23.06
CA LEU A 498 -6.23 0.13 -22.52
C LEU A 498 -6.82 -1.06 -23.28
N ILE A 499 -6.72 -1.06 -24.62
CA ILE A 499 -7.14 -2.18 -25.47
C ILE A 499 -6.30 -3.43 -25.20
N LEU A 500 -4.97 -3.26 -25.07
CA LEU A 500 -4.03 -4.36 -24.86
C LEU A 500 -4.20 -5.06 -23.49
N ILE A 501 -4.43 -4.28 -22.42
CA ILE A 501 -4.67 -4.81 -21.07
C ILE A 501 -6.04 -5.48 -21.01
N GLY A 502 -7.07 -4.78 -21.47
CA GLY A 502 -8.45 -5.26 -21.45
C GLY A 502 -8.93 -5.72 -20.07
N ASP A 503 -9.49 -6.92 -20.00
CA ASP A 503 -10.05 -7.54 -18.79
C ASP A 503 -9.05 -8.44 -18.04
N LYS A 504 -7.83 -8.62 -18.54
CA LYS A 504 -6.81 -9.48 -17.90
C LYS A 504 -6.44 -9.01 -16.49
N GLN A 505 -6.35 -7.69 -16.31
CA GLN A 505 -6.05 -7.03 -15.04
C GLN A 505 -6.90 -5.75 -14.90
N PRO A 506 -8.14 -5.86 -14.38
CA PRO A 506 -9.07 -4.74 -14.33
C PRO A 506 -8.55 -3.51 -13.57
N SER A 507 -7.71 -3.72 -12.55
CA SER A 507 -7.10 -2.63 -11.77
C SER A 507 -6.17 -1.76 -12.63
N SER A 508 -5.42 -2.36 -13.56
CA SER A 508 -4.52 -1.62 -14.44
C SER A 508 -5.28 -0.83 -15.50
N SER A 509 -6.33 -1.42 -16.09
CA SER A 509 -7.25 -0.71 -16.97
C SER A 509 -7.94 0.46 -16.26
N GLN A 510 -8.29 0.29 -14.98
CA GLN A 510 -8.86 1.36 -14.17
C GLN A 510 -7.90 2.55 -13.98
N VAL A 511 -6.59 2.29 -13.80
CA VAL A 511 -5.57 3.36 -13.68
C VAL A 511 -5.47 4.16 -14.99
N VAL A 512 -5.43 3.47 -16.14
CA VAL A 512 -5.39 4.14 -17.46
C VAL A 512 -6.64 4.97 -17.70
N LEU A 513 -7.82 4.44 -17.34
CA LEU A 513 -9.09 5.17 -17.46
C LEU A 513 -9.18 6.39 -16.53
N ARG A 514 -8.67 6.30 -15.31
CA ARG A 514 -8.57 7.47 -14.41
C ARG A 514 -7.65 8.54 -14.98
N LEU A 515 -6.52 8.16 -15.57
CA LEU A 515 -5.63 9.09 -16.23
C LEU A 515 -6.30 9.76 -17.44
N LEU A 516 -6.96 9.00 -18.31
CA LEU A 516 -7.73 9.54 -19.44
C LEU A 516 -8.82 10.52 -18.96
N LEU A 517 -9.56 10.18 -17.90
CA LEU A 517 -10.58 11.06 -17.33
C LEU A 517 -9.97 12.37 -16.81
N ARG A 518 -8.85 12.29 -16.10
CA ARG A 518 -8.12 13.48 -15.60
C ARG A 518 -7.58 14.33 -16.74
N LEU A 519 -7.06 13.72 -17.79
CA LEU A 519 -6.62 14.42 -18.99
C LEU A 519 -7.79 15.16 -19.64
N GLY A 520 -8.95 14.52 -19.80
CA GLY A 520 -10.14 15.18 -20.31
C GLY A 520 -10.60 16.36 -19.42
N GLN A 521 -10.55 16.20 -18.11
CA GLN A 521 -10.87 17.27 -17.15
C GLN A 521 -9.92 18.48 -17.25
N PHE A 522 -8.65 18.22 -17.56
CA PHE A 522 -7.63 19.26 -17.64
C PHE A 522 -7.42 19.81 -19.06
N ALA A 523 -7.90 19.10 -20.09
CA ALA A 523 -7.68 19.40 -21.51
C ALA A 523 -8.06 20.83 -21.90
N SER A 524 -9.10 21.41 -21.30
CA SER A 524 -9.50 22.81 -21.59
C SER A 524 -8.48 23.85 -21.15
N SER A 525 -7.48 23.46 -20.35
CA SER A 525 -6.43 24.37 -19.85
C SER A 525 -5.35 24.67 -20.89
N SER A 526 -5.21 23.85 -21.94
CA SER A 526 -4.22 24.05 -22.98
C SER A 526 -4.71 23.57 -24.35
N SER A 527 -4.39 24.34 -25.39
CA SER A 527 -4.86 24.03 -26.75
C SER A 527 -4.25 22.74 -27.29
N PHE A 528 -2.99 22.47 -26.92
CA PHE A 528 -2.27 21.25 -27.27
C PHE A 528 -2.89 19.99 -26.64
N LEU A 529 -3.16 20.01 -25.32
CA LEU A 529 -3.72 18.84 -24.64
C LEU A 529 -5.13 18.52 -25.12
N LEU A 530 -5.93 19.55 -25.41
CA LEU A 530 -7.26 19.37 -25.98
C LEU A 530 -7.20 18.64 -27.32
N TRP A 531 -6.33 19.10 -28.23
CA TRP A 531 -6.15 18.49 -29.54
C TRP A 531 -5.69 17.01 -29.43
N GLU A 532 -4.69 16.72 -28.60
CA GLU A 532 -4.20 15.35 -28.45
C GLU A 532 -5.20 14.46 -27.73
N TYR A 533 -5.95 14.98 -26.75
CA TYR A 533 -7.04 14.24 -26.13
C TYR A 533 -8.13 13.92 -27.15
N GLU A 534 -8.56 14.87 -27.99
CA GLU A 534 -9.55 14.63 -29.04
C GLU A 534 -9.16 13.50 -30.01
N ASN A 535 -7.86 13.42 -30.36
CA ASN A 535 -7.35 12.35 -31.22
C ASN A 535 -7.40 10.95 -30.57
N THR A 536 -7.55 10.84 -29.25
CA THR A 536 -7.71 9.54 -28.59
C THR A 536 -9.01 8.81 -28.98
N GLN A 537 -10.02 9.54 -29.48
CA GLN A 537 -11.32 8.99 -29.88
C GLN A 537 -11.21 7.89 -30.95
N PHE A 538 -10.25 8.01 -31.86
CA PHE A 538 -10.07 7.04 -32.95
C PHE A 538 -9.68 5.67 -32.42
N ALA A 539 -8.73 5.62 -31.49
CA ALA A 539 -8.32 4.37 -30.84
C ALA A 539 -9.37 3.90 -29.82
N LEU A 540 -9.98 4.81 -29.06
CA LEU A 540 -11.06 4.45 -28.12
C LEU A 540 -12.27 3.81 -28.81
N SER A 541 -12.50 4.09 -30.09
CA SER A 541 -13.57 3.43 -30.84
C SER A 541 -13.40 1.91 -30.83
N GLU A 542 -12.17 1.39 -30.99
CA GLU A 542 -11.89 -0.06 -30.93
C GLU A 542 -12.02 -0.64 -29.51
N PHE A 543 -11.78 0.16 -28.47
CA PHE A 543 -11.96 -0.26 -27.09
C PHE A 543 -13.43 -0.60 -26.75
N TYR A 544 -14.39 0.09 -27.37
CA TYR A 544 -15.81 -0.19 -27.23
C TYR A 544 -16.24 -1.35 -28.13
N SER A 545 -16.09 -1.21 -29.44
CA SER A 545 -16.41 -2.24 -30.44
C SER A 545 -15.84 -1.93 -31.82
N THR A 546 -15.76 -2.94 -32.68
CA THR A 546 -15.48 -2.79 -34.11
C THR A 546 -16.54 -3.51 -34.92
N CYS A 547 -16.86 -2.97 -36.10
CA CYS A 547 -17.79 -3.60 -37.03
C CYS A 547 -17.04 -3.98 -38.30
N GLN A 548 -16.95 -5.28 -38.59
CA GLN A 548 -16.35 -5.81 -39.81
C GLN A 548 -17.36 -6.71 -40.50
N GLU A 549 -17.62 -6.44 -41.79
CA GLU A 549 -18.52 -7.26 -42.63
C GLU A 549 -19.94 -7.45 -42.04
N GLY A 550 -20.44 -6.47 -41.28
CA GLY A 550 -21.76 -6.53 -40.64
C GLY A 550 -21.79 -7.26 -39.29
N ASN A 551 -20.68 -7.85 -38.86
CA ASN A 551 -20.54 -8.45 -37.53
C ASN A 551 -19.94 -7.45 -36.53
N ILE A 552 -20.54 -7.40 -35.34
CA ILE A 552 -20.07 -6.58 -34.22
C ILE A 552 -19.10 -7.40 -33.37
N TYR A 553 -17.88 -6.90 -33.22
CA TYR A 553 -16.88 -7.43 -32.32
C TYR A 553 -16.74 -6.49 -31.13
N TYR A 554 -17.14 -6.97 -29.95
CA TYR A 554 -17.09 -6.18 -28.73
C TYR A 554 -15.66 -6.06 -28.21
N GLY A 555 -15.25 -4.83 -27.91
CA GLY A 555 -13.96 -4.52 -27.32
C GLY A 555 -13.92 -4.79 -25.81
N PRO A 556 -12.78 -4.53 -25.16
CA PRO A 556 -12.58 -4.88 -23.76
C PRO A 556 -13.52 -4.18 -22.77
N PHE A 557 -14.10 -3.04 -23.14
CA PHE A 557 -15.11 -2.33 -22.34
C PHE A 557 -16.18 -3.26 -21.77
N MET A 558 -16.67 -4.20 -22.58
CA MET A 558 -17.77 -5.10 -22.22
C MET A 558 -17.45 -6.05 -21.07
N LYS A 559 -16.17 -6.38 -20.88
CA LYS A 559 -15.72 -7.37 -19.88
C LYS A 559 -15.15 -6.74 -18.62
N LEU A 560 -15.04 -5.41 -18.58
CA LEU A 560 -14.49 -4.70 -17.42
C LEU A 560 -15.51 -4.62 -16.28
N PRO A 561 -15.05 -4.52 -15.02
CA PRO A 561 -15.92 -4.23 -13.88
C PRO A 561 -16.63 -2.89 -14.02
N ARG A 562 -17.79 -2.77 -13.38
CA ARG A 562 -18.66 -1.60 -13.41
C ARG A 562 -17.94 -0.28 -13.13
N ASP A 563 -17.06 -0.23 -12.13
CA ASP A 563 -16.32 1.00 -11.79
C ASP A 563 -15.40 1.47 -12.93
N SER A 564 -14.81 0.54 -13.68
CA SER A 564 -14.01 0.86 -14.86
C SER A 564 -14.88 1.28 -16.04
N GLN A 565 -16.02 0.62 -16.23
CA GLN A 565 -16.99 1.03 -17.27
C GLN A 565 -17.51 2.45 -17.01
N GLU A 566 -17.84 2.80 -15.77
CA GLU A 566 -18.26 4.14 -15.36
C GLU A 566 -17.20 5.20 -15.70
N LEU A 567 -15.93 4.94 -15.37
CA LEU A 567 -14.83 5.86 -15.68
C LEU A 567 -14.71 6.09 -17.19
N SER A 568 -14.80 5.01 -17.98
CA SER A 568 -14.76 5.09 -19.44
C SER A 568 -15.90 5.91 -20.02
N ILE A 569 -17.12 5.72 -19.50
CA ILE A 569 -18.29 6.49 -19.93
C ILE A 569 -18.12 7.95 -19.57
N CYS A 570 -17.63 8.27 -18.36
CA CYS A 570 -17.37 9.64 -17.93
C CYS A 570 -16.36 10.37 -18.83
N CYS A 571 -15.35 9.67 -19.39
CA CYS A 571 -14.40 10.27 -20.33
C CYS A 571 -15.07 10.89 -21.56
N LEU A 572 -16.22 10.34 -22.00
CA LEU A 572 -16.95 10.79 -23.19
C LEU A 572 -17.45 12.23 -23.08
N TYR A 573 -17.74 12.70 -21.86
CA TYR A 573 -18.23 14.05 -21.61
C TYR A 573 -17.22 15.14 -21.98
N TYR A 574 -15.93 14.83 -21.84
CA TYR A 574 -14.84 15.81 -21.95
C TYR A 574 -14.32 16.03 -23.38
N PHE A 575 -14.82 15.29 -24.38
CA PHE A 575 -14.53 15.61 -25.77
C PHE A 575 -15.34 16.84 -26.21
N SER A 576 -14.71 17.82 -26.85
CA SER A 576 -15.42 19.01 -27.38
C SER A 576 -16.35 18.65 -28.53
N ASN A 577 -16.04 17.59 -29.27
CA ASN A 577 -16.86 17.05 -30.34
C ASN A 577 -16.72 15.53 -30.40
N LEU A 578 -17.79 14.81 -30.12
CA LEU A 578 -17.80 13.35 -30.14
C LEU A 578 -17.98 12.84 -31.58
N SER A 579 -17.00 12.09 -32.07
CA SER A 579 -16.98 11.63 -33.46
C SER A 579 -18.06 10.58 -33.75
N THR A 580 -18.65 10.64 -34.94
CA THR A 580 -19.65 9.65 -35.40
C THR A 580 -19.15 8.19 -35.34
N PRO A 581 -17.88 7.86 -35.65
CA PRO A 581 -17.36 6.50 -35.48
C PRO A 581 -17.37 6.02 -34.03
N LEU A 582 -17.00 6.89 -33.07
CA LEU A 582 -17.03 6.56 -31.65
C LEU A 582 -18.47 6.35 -31.17
N LEU A 583 -19.40 7.21 -31.57
CA LEU A 583 -20.82 7.06 -31.26
C LEU A 583 -21.40 5.75 -31.80
N LYS A 584 -21.06 5.36 -33.04
CA LYS A 584 -21.47 4.07 -33.62
C LYS A 584 -20.90 2.89 -32.84
N SER A 585 -19.66 3.00 -32.39
CA SER A 585 -19.02 1.97 -31.57
C SER A 585 -19.71 1.81 -30.21
N ILE A 586 -20.03 2.91 -29.53
CA ILE A 586 -20.77 2.90 -28.25
C ILE A 586 -22.20 2.37 -28.44
N ALA A 587 -22.89 2.78 -29.51
CA ALA A 587 -24.22 2.26 -29.84
C ALA A 587 -24.19 0.74 -30.04
N SER A 588 -23.13 0.23 -30.66
CA SER A 588 -22.96 -1.21 -30.87
C SER A 588 -22.83 -1.97 -29.55
N CYS A 589 -22.10 -1.43 -28.55
CA CYS A 589 -22.03 -2.00 -27.20
C CYS A 589 -23.41 -2.14 -26.54
N CYS A 590 -24.31 -1.18 -26.78
CA CYS A 590 -25.67 -1.18 -26.24
C CYS A 590 -26.52 -2.35 -26.77
N PHE A 591 -26.12 -2.99 -27.88
CA PHE A 591 -26.80 -4.17 -28.42
C PHE A 591 -26.28 -5.50 -27.86
N CYS A 592 -25.26 -5.48 -26.99
CA CYS A 592 -24.76 -6.68 -26.36
C CYS A 592 -25.70 -7.13 -25.23
N PRO A 593 -26.19 -8.38 -25.23
CA PRO A 593 -27.08 -8.88 -24.17
C PRO A 593 -26.39 -9.00 -22.81
N GLU A 594 -25.06 -9.00 -22.77
CA GLU A 594 -24.26 -9.07 -21.54
C GLU A 594 -24.11 -7.71 -20.85
N LEU A 595 -24.50 -6.60 -21.48
CA LEU A 595 -24.40 -5.27 -20.88
C LEU A 595 -25.39 -5.13 -19.71
N GLU A 596 -24.89 -4.79 -18.52
CA GLU A 596 -25.76 -4.52 -17.38
C GLU A 596 -26.67 -3.31 -17.64
N PRO A 597 -27.98 -3.37 -17.30
CA PRO A 597 -28.92 -2.27 -17.53
C PRO A 597 -28.46 -0.94 -16.93
N PHE A 598 -27.80 -0.96 -15.76
CA PHE A 598 -27.25 0.26 -15.16
C PHE A 598 -26.25 0.96 -16.08
N VAL A 599 -25.31 0.21 -16.66
CA VAL A 599 -24.26 0.74 -17.55
C VAL A 599 -24.88 1.26 -18.84
N PHE A 600 -25.87 0.53 -19.38
CA PHE A 600 -26.64 0.97 -20.54
C PHE A 600 -27.31 2.35 -20.31
N PHE A 601 -28.06 2.50 -19.21
CA PHE A 601 -28.75 3.76 -18.92
C PHE A 601 -27.77 4.90 -18.63
N ARG A 602 -26.63 4.57 -18.02
CA ARG A 602 -25.56 5.53 -17.79
C ARG A 602 -24.95 6.07 -19.09
N ILE A 603 -24.77 5.22 -20.11
CA ILE A 603 -24.33 5.66 -21.45
C ILE A 603 -25.30 6.70 -22.01
N ILE A 604 -26.60 6.44 -21.96
CA ILE A 604 -27.62 7.40 -22.44
C ILE A 604 -27.55 8.71 -21.66
N GLU A 605 -27.47 8.64 -20.34
CA GLU A 605 -27.41 9.82 -19.47
C GLU A 605 -26.20 10.70 -19.82
N VAL A 606 -25.01 10.11 -19.93
CA VAL A 606 -23.79 10.86 -20.22
C VAL A 606 -23.80 11.40 -21.64
N LEU A 607 -24.19 10.62 -22.65
CA LEU A 607 -24.27 11.12 -24.03
C LEU A 607 -25.29 12.26 -24.17
N HIS A 608 -26.44 12.19 -23.48
CA HIS A 608 -27.41 13.29 -23.48
C HIS A 608 -26.87 14.54 -22.77
N ALA A 609 -26.11 14.38 -21.69
CA ALA A 609 -25.41 15.48 -21.03
C ALA A 609 -24.34 16.10 -21.95
N THR A 610 -23.58 15.28 -22.67
CA THR A 610 -22.58 15.71 -23.67
C THR A 610 -23.24 16.46 -24.84
N TYR A 611 -24.42 16.01 -25.30
CA TYR A 611 -25.23 16.75 -26.28
C TYR A 611 -25.67 18.12 -25.73
N LYS A 612 -26.18 18.18 -24.48
CA LYS A 612 -26.58 19.45 -23.86
C LYS A 612 -25.43 20.43 -23.70
N ALA A 613 -24.21 19.94 -23.51
CA ALA A 613 -22.99 20.76 -23.49
C ALA A 613 -22.59 21.27 -24.89
N GLY A 614 -23.25 20.81 -25.96
CA GLY A 614 -22.96 21.20 -27.34
C GLY A 614 -21.88 20.35 -28.03
N HIS A 615 -21.48 19.24 -27.41
CA HIS A 615 -20.36 18.42 -27.88
C HIS A 615 -20.79 17.27 -28.82
N ILE A 616 -22.09 17.13 -29.11
CA ILE A 616 -22.62 16.17 -30.08
C ILE A 616 -23.54 16.93 -31.04
N GLN A 617 -23.39 16.69 -32.34
CA GLN A 617 -24.29 17.27 -33.33
C GLN A 617 -25.71 16.70 -33.18
N ILE A 618 -26.73 17.55 -33.39
CA ILE A 618 -28.13 17.14 -33.24
C ILE A 618 -28.49 15.91 -34.10
N ALA A 619 -27.96 15.83 -35.32
CA ALA A 619 -28.19 14.71 -36.22
C ALA A 619 -27.60 13.40 -35.68
N ASP A 620 -26.38 13.44 -35.15
CA ASP A 620 -25.72 12.26 -34.57
C ASP A 620 -26.42 11.80 -33.28
N HIS A 621 -26.86 12.73 -32.43
CA HIS A 621 -27.60 12.42 -31.20
C HIS A 621 -28.96 11.76 -31.49
N ILE A 622 -29.72 12.30 -32.45
CA ILE A 622 -30.99 11.71 -32.90
C ILE A 622 -30.72 10.33 -33.53
N SER A 623 -29.72 10.23 -34.40
CA SER A 623 -29.34 8.97 -35.04
C SER A 623 -28.99 7.89 -34.00
N PHE A 624 -28.27 8.25 -32.94
CA PHE A 624 -27.97 7.36 -31.82
C PHE A 624 -29.25 6.80 -31.16
N PHE A 625 -30.21 7.67 -30.81
CA PHE A 625 -31.48 7.22 -30.22
C PHE A 625 -32.32 6.36 -31.17
N MET A 626 -32.42 6.75 -32.45
CA MET A 626 -33.15 5.96 -33.44
C MET A 626 -32.53 4.57 -33.60
N THR A 627 -31.19 4.51 -33.65
CA THR A 627 -30.44 3.24 -33.72
C THR A 627 -30.70 2.37 -32.50
N LEU A 628 -30.74 2.95 -31.29
CA LEU A 628 -31.09 2.20 -30.07
C LEU A 628 -32.50 1.61 -30.14
N LEU A 629 -33.50 2.39 -30.53
CA LEU A 629 -34.89 1.93 -30.57
C LEU A 629 -35.14 0.92 -31.70
N SER A 630 -34.55 1.12 -32.88
CA SER A 630 -34.77 0.23 -34.03
C SER A 630 -34.03 -1.10 -33.91
N CYS A 631 -32.83 -1.10 -33.32
CA CYS A 631 -31.93 -2.26 -33.34
C CYS A 631 -31.85 -3.04 -32.02
N PHE A 632 -32.52 -2.58 -30.95
CA PHE A 632 -32.57 -3.32 -29.69
C PHE A 632 -33.25 -4.68 -29.88
N LYS A 633 -32.58 -5.76 -29.51
CA LYS A 633 -33.10 -7.12 -29.68
C LYS A 633 -34.05 -7.48 -28.53
N VAL A 634 -35.33 -7.65 -28.86
CA VAL A 634 -36.34 -8.15 -27.93
C VAL A 634 -36.46 -9.67 -28.07
N PHE A 635 -36.33 -10.40 -26.97
CA PHE A 635 -36.48 -11.86 -26.93
C PHE A 635 -37.77 -12.25 -26.19
N PRO A 636 -38.47 -13.31 -26.63
CA PRO A 636 -39.66 -13.80 -25.94
C PRO A 636 -39.29 -14.34 -24.56
N GLU A 637 -39.94 -13.84 -23.51
CA GLU A 637 -39.69 -14.25 -22.13
C GLU A 637 -40.21 -15.68 -21.87
N ASN A 638 -39.39 -16.52 -21.22
CA ASN A 638 -39.82 -17.84 -20.76
C ASN A 638 -40.91 -17.66 -19.68
N ILE A 639 -42.06 -18.33 -19.89
CA ILE A 639 -43.30 -18.20 -19.11
C ILE A 639 -43.18 -18.66 -17.63
N TYR A 640 -42.00 -19.05 -17.14
CA TYR A 640 -41.80 -19.52 -15.77
C TYR A 640 -41.01 -18.53 -14.91
N PRO A 641 -41.59 -17.98 -13.84
CA PRO A 641 -40.89 -17.07 -12.94
C PRO A 641 -39.96 -17.89 -12.03
N VAL A 642 -38.65 -17.75 -12.21
CA VAL A 642 -37.69 -18.16 -11.17
C VAL A 642 -37.67 -17.04 -10.14
N ILE A 643 -38.21 -17.34 -8.95
CA ILE A 643 -38.19 -16.48 -7.78
C ILE A 643 -36.76 -16.46 -7.25
N GLU A 644 -35.96 -15.47 -7.64
CA GLU A 644 -34.82 -15.03 -6.85
C GLU A 644 -34.85 -13.51 -6.73
N SER A 645 -34.75 -13.07 -5.49
CA SER A 645 -34.88 -11.69 -5.01
C SER A 645 -33.80 -10.78 -5.58
N ASP A 646 -34.15 -10.11 -6.67
CA ASP A 646 -33.83 -8.73 -7.03
C ASP A 646 -34.71 -8.44 -8.25
N VAL A 647 -35.39 -7.29 -8.31
CA VAL A 647 -36.34 -6.96 -9.40
C VAL A 647 -35.57 -6.86 -10.73
N LYS A 648 -35.33 -7.99 -11.39
CA LYS A 648 -34.73 -8.06 -12.73
C LYS A 648 -35.78 -7.56 -13.70
N VAL A 649 -35.59 -6.33 -14.17
CA VAL A 649 -36.37 -5.74 -15.26
C VAL A 649 -36.31 -6.69 -16.45
N SER A 650 -37.48 -7.04 -16.97
CA SER A 650 -37.62 -7.97 -18.08
C SER A 650 -37.03 -7.37 -19.37
N ASN A 651 -36.64 -8.17 -20.37
CA ASN A 651 -36.00 -7.64 -21.59
C ASN A 651 -36.95 -6.70 -22.36
N CYS A 652 -38.26 -7.01 -22.38
CA CYS A 652 -39.29 -6.10 -22.87
C CYS A 652 -39.44 -4.84 -21.97
N GLY A 653 -39.37 -5.01 -20.65
CA GLY A 653 -39.35 -3.90 -19.69
C GLY A 653 -38.17 -2.95 -19.86
N THR A 654 -37.01 -3.47 -20.29
CA THR A 654 -35.82 -2.68 -20.62
C THR A 654 -36.09 -1.80 -21.84
N LEU A 655 -36.64 -2.33 -22.94
CA LEU A 655 -37.01 -1.53 -24.11
C LEU A 655 -38.02 -0.42 -23.75
N LYS A 656 -39.00 -0.72 -22.88
CA LYS A 656 -39.96 0.29 -22.39
C LYS A 656 -39.27 1.41 -21.60
N SER A 657 -38.34 1.05 -20.72
CA SER A 657 -37.53 2.00 -19.96
C SER A 657 -36.64 2.86 -20.88
N ILE A 658 -36.01 2.25 -21.89
CA ILE A 658 -35.23 2.95 -22.93
C ILE A 658 -36.11 3.97 -23.64
N THR A 659 -37.30 3.54 -24.10
CA THR A 659 -38.25 4.40 -24.80
C THR A 659 -38.65 5.60 -23.94
N SER A 660 -38.94 5.39 -22.66
CA SER A 660 -39.28 6.48 -21.74
C SER A 660 -38.15 7.49 -21.55
N ILE A 661 -36.91 7.00 -21.42
CA ILE A 661 -35.73 7.87 -21.28
C ILE A 661 -35.47 8.64 -22.57
N VAL A 662 -35.52 7.98 -23.73
CA VAL A 662 -35.37 8.63 -25.04
C VAL A 662 -36.43 9.71 -25.23
N CYS A 663 -37.70 9.44 -24.92
CA CYS A 663 -38.77 10.44 -24.95
C CYS A 663 -38.47 11.64 -24.05
N SER A 664 -38.02 11.41 -22.83
CA SER A 664 -37.62 12.48 -21.89
C SER A 664 -36.43 13.28 -22.43
N CYS A 665 -35.42 12.63 -23.00
CA CYS A 665 -34.26 13.28 -23.60
C CYS A 665 -34.65 14.15 -24.79
N LEU A 666 -35.42 13.61 -25.74
CA LEU A 666 -35.90 14.33 -26.93
C LEU A 666 -36.76 15.53 -26.57
N SER A 667 -37.62 15.40 -25.55
CA SER A 667 -38.46 16.51 -25.05
C SER A 667 -37.66 17.65 -24.42
N GLN A 668 -36.43 17.38 -23.97
CA GLN A 668 -35.51 18.37 -23.40
C GLN A 668 -34.63 19.07 -24.46
N MET A 669 -34.68 18.66 -25.73
CA MET A 669 -33.85 19.22 -26.81
C MET A 669 -34.34 20.60 -27.29
N GLY A 670 -35.56 21.02 -26.93
CA GLY A 670 -36.14 22.30 -27.34
C GLY A 670 -37.65 22.20 -27.58
N ASP A 671 -38.14 22.92 -28.58
CA ASP A 671 -39.56 22.84 -28.99
C ASP A 671 -39.85 21.45 -29.57
N SER A 672 -40.67 20.67 -28.85
CA SER A 672 -41.08 19.31 -29.23
C SER A 672 -41.64 19.24 -30.66
N SER A 673 -42.25 20.32 -31.13
CA SER A 673 -42.88 20.41 -32.42
C SER A 673 -41.88 20.53 -33.58
N VAL A 674 -40.70 21.09 -33.31
CA VAL A 674 -39.55 21.13 -34.26
C VAL A 674 -38.80 19.81 -34.21
N VAL A 675 -38.57 19.26 -33.01
CA VAL A 675 -37.94 17.94 -32.84
C VAL A 675 -38.76 16.85 -33.55
N PHE A 676 -40.09 16.93 -33.46
CA PHE A 676 -41.01 16.07 -34.21
C PHE A 676 -40.76 16.12 -35.72
N GLN A 677 -40.66 17.31 -36.32
CA GLN A 677 -40.43 17.46 -37.77
C GLN A 677 -39.07 16.89 -38.22
N ILE A 678 -38.04 16.97 -37.37
CA ILE A 678 -36.71 16.43 -37.67
C ILE A 678 -36.74 14.90 -37.66
N ILE A 679 -37.49 14.31 -36.72
CA ILE A 679 -37.47 12.87 -36.45
C ILE A 679 -38.53 12.10 -37.26
N GLU A 680 -39.66 12.73 -37.61
CA GLU A 680 -40.80 12.09 -38.28
C GLU A 680 -40.35 11.26 -39.48
N LYS A 681 -39.62 11.87 -40.41
CA LYS A 681 -39.13 11.18 -41.61
C LYS A 681 -38.22 10.00 -41.27
N ALA A 682 -37.30 10.15 -40.31
CA ALA A 682 -36.37 9.10 -39.93
C ALA A 682 -37.08 7.89 -39.30
N ILE A 683 -38.08 8.14 -38.45
CA ILE A 683 -38.89 7.06 -37.86
C ILE A 683 -39.75 6.37 -38.92
N LEU A 684 -40.37 7.13 -39.84
CA LEU A 684 -41.16 6.54 -40.91
C LEU A 684 -40.30 5.66 -41.82
N ASP A 685 -39.12 6.13 -42.22
CA ASP A 685 -38.17 5.37 -43.03
C ASP A 685 -37.76 4.06 -42.32
N LEU A 686 -37.57 4.08 -40.99
CA LEU A 686 -37.24 2.89 -40.20
C LEU A 686 -38.43 1.93 -40.02
N ILE A 687 -39.65 2.43 -39.87
CA ILE A 687 -40.86 1.60 -39.75
C ILE A 687 -41.18 0.90 -41.08
N LEU A 688 -40.91 1.56 -42.21
CA LEU A 688 -41.04 0.97 -43.54
C LEU A 688 -40.09 -0.20 -43.80
N LEU A 689 -39.03 -0.36 -42.99
CA LEU A 689 -38.15 -1.54 -43.01
C LEU A 689 -38.73 -2.75 -42.25
N GLU A 690 -39.99 -2.66 -41.80
CA GLU A 690 -40.71 -3.71 -41.05
C GLU A 690 -39.95 -4.26 -39.83
N PRO A 691 -39.59 -3.40 -38.84
CA PRO A 691 -38.92 -3.85 -37.63
C PRO A 691 -39.86 -4.72 -36.75
N PRO A 692 -39.31 -5.45 -35.76
CA PRO A 692 -40.13 -6.19 -34.80
C PRO A 692 -41.18 -5.29 -34.13
N LEU A 693 -42.35 -5.87 -33.81
CA LEU A 693 -43.50 -5.12 -33.31
C LEU A 693 -43.16 -4.28 -32.07
N ASP A 694 -42.39 -4.80 -31.12
CA ASP A 694 -41.98 -4.08 -29.92
C ASP A 694 -41.15 -2.81 -30.25
N ASN A 695 -40.23 -2.90 -31.20
CA ASN A 695 -39.41 -1.78 -31.67
C ASN A 695 -40.27 -0.75 -32.43
N ALA A 696 -41.19 -1.21 -33.28
CA ALA A 696 -42.15 -0.34 -33.97
C ALA A 696 -43.03 0.42 -32.96
N CYS A 697 -43.54 -0.27 -31.93
CA CYS A 697 -44.30 0.31 -30.83
C CYS A 697 -43.47 1.36 -30.06
N ALA A 698 -42.20 1.07 -29.77
CA ALA A 698 -41.30 2.01 -29.11
C ALA A 698 -41.11 3.31 -29.92
N MET A 699 -40.85 3.20 -31.23
CA MET A 699 -40.72 4.37 -32.11
C MET A 699 -42.04 5.15 -32.27
N LEU A 700 -43.18 4.45 -32.33
CA LEU A 700 -44.50 5.09 -32.33
C LEU A 700 -44.77 5.87 -31.04
N ARG A 701 -44.37 5.35 -29.88
CA ARG A 701 -44.46 6.06 -28.59
C ARG A 701 -43.69 7.38 -28.64
N VAL A 702 -42.49 7.39 -29.25
CA VAL A 702 -41.69 8.63 -29.41
C VAL A 702 -42.44 9.68 -30.23
N LEU A 703 -43.01 9.30 -31.38
CA LEU A 703 -43.78 10.22 -32.22
C LEU A 703 -44.96 10.81 -31.47
N ILE A 704 -45.71 9.98 -30.73
CA ILE A 704 -46.91 10.40 -29.99
C ILE A 704 -46.54 11.34 -28.84
N VAL A 705 -45.45 11.07 -28.10
CA VAL A 705 -45.01 11.94 -26.99
C VAL A 705 -44.56 13.31 -27.50
N LEU A 706 -43.92 13.37 -28.67
CA LEU A 706 -43.46 14.64 -29.26
C LEU A 706 -44.58 15.40 -30.00
N ASP A 707 -45.71 14.75 -30.30
CA ASP A 707 -46.86 15.38 -30.97
C ASP A 707 -47.65 16.31 -30.03
N SER A 708 -47.07 17.48 -29.78
CA SER A 708 -47.63 18.56 -28.94
C SER A 708 -48.99 19.10 -29.41
N LYS A 709 -49.38 18.85 -30.67
CA LYS A 709 -50.70 19.19 -31.22
C LYS A 709 -51.22 17.98 -32.00
N PRO A 710 -52.13 17.17 -31.42
CA PRO A 710 -52.59 15.95 -32.05
C PRO A 710 -53.12 16.30 -33.44
N THR A 711 -52.52 15.71 -34.49
CA THR A 711 -52.79 15.87 -35.95
C THR A 711 -51.70 16.56 -36.79
N ARG A 712 -50.40 16.38 -36.49
CA ARG A 712 -49.32 16.77 -37.44
C ARG A 712 -48.91 15.69 -38.45
N LEU A 713 -49.23 14.43 -38.17
CA LEU A 713 -48.95 13.33 -39.10
C LEU A 713 -49.75 13.51 -40.40
N SER A 714 -49.07 13.50 -41.53
CA SER A 714 -49.73 13.54 -42.85
C SER A 714 -50.55 12.27 -43.11
N GLU A 715 -51.53 12.31 -44.02
CA GLU A 715 -52.27 11.11 -44.44
C GLU A 715 -51.34 10.00 -44.96
N GLN A 716 -50.23 10.38 -45.61
CA GLN A 716 -49.20 9.45 -46.07
C GLN A 716 -48.45 8.80 -44.88
N SER A 717 -48.11 9.59 -43.86
CA SER A 717 -47.51 9.09 -42.61
C SER A 717 -48.47 8.11 -41.91
N ILE A 718 -49.75 8.45 -41.79
CA ILE A 718 -50.76 7.58 -41.17
C ILE A 718 -50.93 6.26 -41.93
N THR A 719 -50.91 6.32 -43.26
CA THR A 719 -50.98 5.13 -44.12
C THR A 719 -49.77 4.21 -43.89
N ALA A 720 -48.56 4.76 -43.80
CA ALA A 720 -47.34 4.00 -43.52
C ALA A 720 -47.36 3.34 -42.12
N LEU A 721 -47.99 3.97 -41.13
CA LEU A 721 -48.09 3.45 -39.76
C LEU A 721 -49.23 2.44 -39.55
N SER A 722 -50.17 2.35 -40.50
CA SER A 722 -51.42 1.56 -40.38
C SER A 722 -51.21 0.10 -39.97
N ASN A 723 -50.12 -0.53 -40.43
CA ASN A 723 -49.80 -1.93 -40.16
C ASN A 723 -49.37 -2.20 -38.70
N PHE A 724 -48.79 -1.21 -38.01
CA PHE A 724 -48.28 -1.35 -36.64
C PHE A 724 -49.23 -0.77 -35.58
N LEU A 725 -50.17 0.10 -35.97
CA LEU A 725 -51.12 0.74 -35.06
C LEU A 725 -51.97 -0.24 -34.22
N PRO A 726 -52.56 -1.33 -34.77
CA PRO A 726 -53.31 -2.30 -33.98
C PRO A 726 -52.47 -2.96 -32.89
N GLY A 727 -51.23 -3.34 -33.20
CA GLY A 727 -50.31 -3.96 -32.24
C GLY A 727 -49.86 -2.97 -31.17
N TYR A 728 -49.62 -1.72 -31.54
CA TYR A 728 -49.31 -0.66 -30.59
C TYR A 728 -50.45 -0.41 -29.59
N LEU A 729 -51.70 -0.37 -30.06
CA LEU A 729 -52.87 -0.20 -29.19
C LEU A 729 -53.01 -1.35 -28.20
N MET A 730 -52.71 -2.58 -28.62
CA MET A 730 -52.69 -3.73 -27.73
C MET A 730 -51.58 -3.62 -26.68
N ASP A 731 -50.36 -3.21 -27.06
CA ASP A 731 -49.25 -3.00 -26.12
C ASP A 731 -49.54 -1.89 -25.10
N VAL A 732 -50.20 -0.79 -25.51
CA VAL A 732 -50.68 0.27 -24.62
C VAL A 732 -51.68 -0.26 -23.59
N VAL A 733 -52.67 -1.05 -24.04
CA VAL A 733 -53.71 -1.63 -23.17
C VAL A 733 -53.15 -2.67 -22.20
N LEU A 734 -52.16 -3.46 -22.62
CA LEU A 734 -51.53 -4.51 -21.82
C LEU A 734 -50.47 -3.98 -20.84
N SER A 735 -49.88 -2.81 -21.10
CA SER A 735 -48.91 -2.18 -20.18
C SER A 735 -49.62 -1.55 -18.97
N SER A 736 -49.54 -2.21 -17.82
CA SER A 736 -50.24 -1.84 -16.57
C SER A 736 -49.77 -0.55 -15.87
N GLU A 737 -48.89 0.25 -16.48
CA GLU A 737 -48.30 1.46 -15.86
C GLU A 737 -48.85 2.79 -16.38
N LEU A 738 -49.87 2.78 -17.24
CA LEU A 738 -50.61 4.00 -17.54
C LEU A 738 -51.52 4.36 -16.37
N LYS A 739 -50.98 5.15 -15.43
CA LYS A 739 -51.74 6.28 -14.86
C LYS A 739 -52.02 7.29 -15.97
N MET A 740 -52.73 6.85 -17.01
CA MET A 740 -53.35 7.72 -17.99
C MET A 740 -54.40 8.55 -17.25
N THR A 741 -54.30 9.86 -17.36
CA THR A 741 -55.40 10.72 -16.93
C THR A 741 -56.66 10.37 -17.75
N LEU A 742 -57.83 10.56 -17.16
CA LEU A 742 -59.11 10.21 -17.80
C LEU A 742 -59.26 10.87 -19.19
N GLU A 743 -58.67 12.06 -19.36
CA GLU A 743 -58.62 12.81 -20.63
C GLU A 743 -57.71 12.19 -21.68
N GLU A 744 -56.56 11.64 -21.32
CA GLU A 744 -55.68 10.92 -22.26
C GLU A 744 -56.33 9.62 -22.71
N ARG A 745 -57.00 8.92 -21.79
CA ARG A 745 -57.77 7.70 -22.08
C ARG A 745 -58.94 7.98 -23.02
N HIS A 746 -59.64 9.10 -22.84
CA HIS A 746 -60.71 9.55 -23.73
C HIS A 746 -60.18 10.02 -25.09
N ARG A 747 -59.06 10.76 -25.14
CA ARG A 747 -58.44 11.19 -26.40
C ARG A 747 -57.93 10.02 -27.23
N PHE A 748 -57.29 9.03 -26.60
CA PHE A 748 -56.85 7.81 -27.28
C PHE A 748 -58.02 7.02 -27.88
N GLN A 749 -59.13 6.90 -27.12
CA GLN A 749 -60.34 6.25 -27.60
C GLN A 749 -60.93 6.96 -28.83
N CYS A 750 -60.98 8.29 -28.83
CA CYS A 750 -61.46 9.07 -29.97
C CYS A 750 -60.55 8.95 -31.21
N SER A 751 -59.23 8.98 -31.03
CA SER A 751 -58.28 8.80 -32.14
C SER A 751 -58.30 7.38 -32.71
N PHE A 752 -58.53 6.36 -31.87
CA PHE A 752 -58.70 4.98 -32.31
C PHE A 752 -59.99 4.80 -33.14
N GLU A 753 -61.12 5.37 -32.70
CA GLU A 753 -62.37 5.38 -33.45
C GLU A 753 -62.21 6.07 -34.83
N GLN A 754 -61.45 7.16 -34.90
CA GLN A 754 -61.13 7.85 -36.16
C GLN A 754 -60.22 7.02 -37.09
N LEU A 755 -59.20 6.34 -36.57
CA LEU A 755 -58.35 5.43 -37.34
C LEU A 755 -59.13 4.22 -37.88
N LYS A 756 -60.07 3.70 -37.09
CA LYS A 756 -60.98 2.63 -37.51
C LYS A 756 -61.79 3.06 -38.73
N MET A 757 -62.28 4.30 -38.74
CA MET A 757 -63.02 4.89 -39.86
C MET A 757 -62.16 5.02 -41.13
N VAL A 758 -60.87 5.37 -41.02
CA VAL A 758 -59.95 5.47 -42.16
C VAL A 758 -59.59 4.09 -42.73
N SER A 759 -59.38 3.07 -41.87
CA SER A 759 -59.12 1.70 -42.32
C SER A 759 -60.33 1.04 -42.99
N SER A 760 -61.55 1.42 -42.61
CA SER A 760 -62.80 0.97 -43.26
C SER A 760 -63.11 1.69 -44.58
N THR A 761 -62.30 2.67 -44.99
CA THR A 761 -62.41 3.38 -46.27
C THR A 761 -61.33 3.02 -47.28
N SER A 762 -60.60 1.91 -47.09
CA SER A 762 -59.85 1.31 -48.20
C SER A 762 -60.87 0.71 -49.20
N PRO A 763 -60.92 1.18 -50.46
CA PRO A 763 -61.71 0.51 -51.47
C PRO A 763 -61.02 -0.81 -51.82
N VAL A 764 -61.76 -1.90 -51.78
CA VAL A 764 -61.42 -3.13 -52.49
C VAL A 764 -61.18 -2.76 -53.95
N GLY A 765 -59.94 -2.93 -54.42
CA GLY A 765 -59.50 -2.65 -55.80
C GLY A 765 -58.00 -2.80 -55.95
#